data_AF-A0A925ZN64-F1
#
_entry.id   AF-A0A925ZN64-F1
#
_cell.length_a   1.000
_cell.length_b   1.000
_cell.length_c   1.000
_cell.angle_alpha   90.00
_cell.angle_beta   90.00
_cell.angle_gamma   90.00
#
_symmetry.space_group_name_H-M   'P 1'
#
loop_
_entity.id
_entity.type
_entity.pdbx_description
1 polymer ?
#
loop_
_entity_poly.entity_id
_entity_poly.type
_entity_poly.pdbx_seq_one_letter_code
_entity_poly.pdbx_strand_id
1 'polypeptide(L)'
;MNFKHVSLATLSLLAITACGGDDAPATTDNDTGSSSETGTDSTLSTTITTADSSSSGVVDGSSSESEGSTSPPEESSSDDGPPAEPAEFEVTITNISETSVLATDIGSVLWIEQELGTEPVFTPDFPDRGDGLAELASDGDVSVLAESVITARGHVQSGTTKGVLAPGEESSFIFTAEPGDRLSLLAGLGAGNDHFIGTGSLGVALFANNGSPMNMRDISDVLRVWEVGTEYTQAPGQGFDQLGTQASAGDGMPETGAVTAFNSSTRALPQAARVISVDVTTDPKTPEVLTITFTNIGDTVASNLSQTVWALHEDTVSVFTAGGDAADVAGLEDLVEDGDGTALQATLAAVAGVGTAELIADPTAPGDSFVITVTPDQDNRMLSFVSSIAASNDAFVAPVPGGIALLDDDGSARTNAQIEEDFRRNLIVWDAGTEANEVPGAGSNTQSEQSLAGSGTTDADATIRPYSEAVNDLEGAGAGGLLEVTVVDGAAPGEYDVTIENISGATAFPADFSPVLWAVHDDSVSLFDADMPASPSLEMLAEDADPTALLDDLGGEAGVVEAAVDDGPLGANASFTFTITPDATASRLSIAAMLIPSNDTFVSLGGTGISLLDDEGEPLTAALLEDAISAALGAWEAGTEANQAGAIGRDQEPRQAGDNTGANEGNGLVRGSSEDDLIWAWPDADQLVRVTIAPTAR
;
A
#
# COMPACT_ATOMS: atom_id res chain seq x y z
N MET A 1 -46.95 40.13 -21.00
CA MET A 1 -47.69 39.01 -21.64
C MET A 1 -46.93 37.75 -21.24
N ASN A 2 -47.39 37.01 -20.23
CA ASN A 2 -48.13 35.74 -20.39
C ASN A 2 -47.40 34.78 -21.33
N PHE A 3 -46.99 33.55 -21.00
CA PHE A 3 -47.31 32.62 -19.91
C PHE A 3 -46.33 31.41 -20.00
N LYS A 4 -46.08 30.73 -18.86
CA LYS A 4 -45.89 29.27 -18.61
C LYS A 4 -44.82 28.48 -19.40
N HIS A 5 -43.82 27.82 -18.80
CA HIS A 5 -43.79 26.66 -17.88
C HIS A 5 -44.43 25.35 -18.38
N VAL A 6 -43.81 24.24 -17.94
CA VAL A 6 -44.15 22.80 -18.00
C VAL A 6 -43.38 22.05 -19.11
N SER A 7 -42.29 21.32 -18.83
CA SER A 7 -42.06 20.13 -17.96
C SER A 7 -42.71 18.84 -18.50
N LEU A 8 -41.92 17.77 -18.63
CA LEU A 8 -42.04 16.52 -17.84
C LEU A 8 -41.65 15.25 -18.63
N ALA A 9 -40.90 14.39 -17.92
CA ALA A 9 -40.95 12.93 -17.89
C ALA A 9 -40.35 12.09 -19.04
N THR A 10 -39.19 11.49 -18.71
CA THR A 10 -38.94 10.03 -18.59
C THR A 10 -40.09 9.08 -18.93
N LEU A 11 -39.81 8.00 -19.68
CA LEU A 11 -39.67 6.63 -19.14
C LEU A 11 -39.42 5.58 -20.24
N SER A 12 -38.57 4.61 -19.90
CA SER A 12 -38.16 3.40 -20.62
C SER A 12 -39.27 2.38 -20.88
N LEU A 13 -39.06 1.50 -21.87
CA LEU A 13 -39.72 0.19 -22.06
C LEU A 13 -38.75 -0.71 -22.85
N LEU A 14 -38.08 -1.72 -22.27
CA LEU A 14 -38.52 -3.07 -21.85
C LEU A 14 -38.99 -4.00 -22.99
N ALA A 15 -38.36 -5.18 -23.14
CA ALA A 15 -38.98 -6.48 -23.44
C ALA A 15 -37.95 -7.61 -23.70
N ILE A 16 -38.12 -8.93 -23.49
CA ILE A 16 -39.09 -9.90 -22.91
C ILE A 16 -38.39 -11.30 -23.11
N THR A 17 -38.47 -12.35 -22.28
CA THR A 17 -39.43 -13.51 -22.31
C THR A 17 -38.91 -14.66 -21.39
N ALA A 18 -39.58 -15.03 -20.29
CA ALA A 18 -40.60 -16.10 -20.04
C ALA A 18 -40.04 -17.54 -19.83
N CYS A 19 -40.64 -18.50 -19.09
CA CYS A 19 -42.01 -18.71 -18.60
C CYS A 19 -42.10 -19.85 -17.54
N GLY A 20 -43.12 -19.81 -16.66
CA GLY A 20 -43.81 -20.96 -16.01
C GLY A 20 -43.54 -21.13 -14.51
N GLY A 21 -44.49 -21.32 -13.59
CA GLY A 21 -45.96 -21.47 -13.60
C GLY A 21 -46.45 -21.71 -12.14
N ASP A 22 -47.73 -21.46 -11.89
CA ASP A 22 -48.43 -21.20 -10.60
C ASP A 22 -48.42 -22.29 -9.50
N ASP A 23 -48.45 -21.87 -8.22
CA ASP A 23 -49.56 -22.12 -7.25
C ASP A 23 -49.17 -21.69 -5.81
N ALA A 24 -50.11 -21.08 -5.07
CA ALA A 24 -50.00 -20.63 -3.66
C ALA A 24 -51.07 -21.36 -2.79
N PRO A 25 -51.26 -21.12 -1.46
CA PRO A 25 -50.42 -20.51 -0.41
C PRO A 25 -50.42 -21.27 0.97
N ALA A 26 -49.64 -20.73 1.93
CA ALA A 26 -49.79 -20.75 3.40
C ALA A 26 -49.52 -22.04 4.22
N THR A 27 -48.67 -21.97 5.26
CA THR A 27 -48.98 -21.74 6.70
C THR A 27 -47.70 -21.84 7.58
N THR A 28 -47.66 -21.06 8.67
CA THR A 28 -47.04 -21.26 10.03
C THR A 28 -46.26 -22.57 10.29
N ASP A 29 -45.15 -22.63 11.02
CA ASP A 29 -44.95 -22.28 12.44
C ASP A 29 -43.48 -22.55 12.87
N ASN A 30 -43.17 -22.13 14.09
CA ASN A 30 -41.96 -22.02 14.90
C ASN A 30 -41.01 -23.24 15.09
N ASP A 31 -39.86 -22.90 15.71
CA ASP A 31 -39.01 -23.67 16.66
C ASP A 31 -37.66 -24.27 16.20
N THR A 32 -36.60 -23.60 16.66
CA THR A 32 -35.42 -24.08 17.41
C THR A 32 -35.07 -25.58 17.42
N GLY A 33 -33.79 -25.90 17.17
CA GLY A 33 -33.20 -27.14 17.69
C GLY A 33 -31.85 -27.54 17.09
N SER A 34 -30.78 -27.31 17.86
CA SER A 34 -29.46 -27.92 17.72
C SER A 34 -29.50 -29.46 17.60
N SER A 35 -28.64 -30.04 16.77
CA SER A 35 -27.76 -31.15 17.17
C SER A 35 -26.80 -31.60 16.05
N SER A 36 -25.57 -31.86 16.49
CA SER A 36 -24.52 -32.68 15.90
C SER A 36 -25.02 -34.01 15.34
N GLU A 37 -24.44 -34.47 14.23
CA GLU A 37 -23.58 -35.66 14.23
C GLU A 37 -22.93 -35.92 12.86
N THR A 38 -21.88 -36.72 12.93
CA THR A 38 -20.83 -37.09 12.00
C THR A 38 -21.31 -37.89 10.77
N GLY A 39 -20.57 -37.77 9.67
CA GLY A 39 -20.77 -38.59 8.48
C GLY A 39 -19.64 -38.44 7.47
N THR A 40 -18.75 -39.42 7.46
CA THR A 40 -17.55 -39.58 6.62
C THR A 40 -17.83 -39.78 5.13
N ASP A 41 -16.79 -39.46 4.34
CA ASP A 41 -16.37 -40.11 3.10
C ASP A 41 -17.06 -39.68 1.79
N SER A 42 -16.35 -38.98 0.90
CA SER A 42 -15.68 -39.63 -0.24
C SER A 42 -15.18 -38.63 -1.29
N THR A 43 -13.94 -38.90 -1.70
CA THR A 43 -13.13 -38.28 -2.76
C THR A 43 -13.82 -38.26 -4.12
N LEU A 44 -13.74 -37.16 -4.88
CA LEU A 44 -13.81 -37.19 -6.35
C LEU A 44 -12.99 -36.05 -6.98
N SER A 45 -11.84 -36.44 -7.53
CA SER A 45 -11.11 -35.74 -8.59
C SER A 45 -11.84 -35.98 -9.91
N THR A 46 -11.96 -34.94 -10.75
CA THR A 46 -12.46 -35.10 -12.13
C THR A 46 -11.57 -34.39 -13.14
N THR A 47 -10.87 -35.22 -13.90
CA THR A 47 -10.08 -34.89 -15.09
C THR A 47 -10.98 -34.64 -16.30
N ILE A 48 -10.62 -33.63 -17.08
CA ILE A 48 -11.22 -33.25 -18.37
C ILE A 48 -10.86 -34.29 -19.44
N THR A 49 -11.84 -34.72 -20.25
CA THR A 49 -11.60 -35.34 -21.56
C THR A 49 -12.56 -34.78 -22.60
N THR A 50 -11.98 -34.41 -23.74
CA THR A 50 -12.61 -33.95 -24.98
C THR A 50 -13.08 -35.14 -25.82
N ALA A 51 -14.20 -34.99 -26.54
CA ALA A 51 -14.44 -35.73 -27.79
C ALA A 51 -15.54 -35.10 -28.67
N ASP A 52 -15.11 -34.92 -29.91
CA ASP A 52 -15.77 -34.60 -31.19
C ASP A 52 -17.04 -35.39 -31.52
N SER A 53 -17.97 -34.78 -32.27
CA SER A 53 -18.76 -35.51 -33.28
C SER A 53 -19.32 -34.61 -34.38
N SER A 54 -18.92 -34.92 -35.60
CA SER A 54 -19.49 -34.51 -36.88
C SER A 54 -20.86 -35.14 -37.17
N SER A 55 -21.77 -34.44 -37.90
CA SER A 55 -22.52 -35.05 -39.00
C SER A 55 -23.13 -34.03 -39.96
N SER A 56 -23.11 -34.37 -41.26
CA SER A 56 -23.53 -33.54 -42.40
C SER A 56 -25.01 -33.67 -42.75
N GLY A 57 -25.58 -32.64 -43.39
CA GLY A 57 -26.81 -32.74 -44.18
C GLY A 57 -26.87 -31.68 -45.27
N VAL A 58 -26.73 -32.10 -46.53
CA VAL A 58 -26.84 -31.29 -47.75
C VAL A 58 -28.26 -31.42 -48.32
N VAL A 59 -28.88 -30.31 -48.76
CA VAL A 59 -29.84 -30.30 -49.88
C VAL A 59 -29.73 -28.99 -50.68
N ASP A 60 -29.64 -29.15 -51.99
CA ASP A 60 -29.50 -28.18 -53.09
C ASP A 60 -30.85 -27.54 -53.50
N GLY A 61 -30.82 -26.36 -54.13
CA GLY A 61 -32.00 -25.66 -54.63
C GLY A 61 -31.74 -24.29 -55.28
N SER A 62 -31.23 -24.30 -56.51
CA SER A 62 -31.10 -23.15 -57.43
C SER A 62 -32.45 -22.49 -57.83
N SER A 63 -32.51 -21.15 -57.94
CA SER A 63 -33.12 -20.44 -59.08
C SER A 63 -32.81 -18.94 -59.08
N SER A 64 -32.95 -18.34 -60.26
CA SER A 64 -32.29 -17.14 -60.76
C SER A 64 -33.21 -15.92 -60.96
N GLU A 65 -32.55 -14.77 -61.19
CA GLU A 65 -32.98 -13.57 -61.93
C GLU A 65 -33.56 -12.36 -61.16
N SER A 66 -33.17 -11.21 -61.73
CA SER A 66 -33.10 -9.84 -61.26
C SER A 66 -34.40 -9.05 -61.31
N GLU A 67 -34.53 -8.04 -60.45
CA GLU A 67 -35.15 -6.73 -60.77
C GLU A 67 -34.47 -5.66 -59.88
N GLY A 68 -34.14 -4.50 -60.45
CA GLY A 68 -33.39 -3.43 -59.79
C GLY A 68 -34.23 -2.30 -59.19
N SER A 69 -33.53 -1.20 -58.86
CA SER A 69 -34.03 0.13 -58.42
C SER A 69 -34.29 0.23 -56.90
N THR A 70 -33.73 1.14 -56.09
CA THR A 70 -32.91 2.36 -56.28
C THR A 70 -32.42 2.77 -54.88
N SER A 71 -31.13 2.99 -54.68
CA SER A 71 -30.58 3.57 -53.44
C SER A 71 -30.88 5.09 -53.34
N PRO A 72 -31.16 5.65 -52.15
CA PRO A 72 -31.00 7.08 -51.90
C PRO A 72 -29.50 7.44 -51.87
N PRO A 73 -29.12 8.72 -52.07
CA PRO A 73 -27.72 9.09 -52.24
C PRO A 73 -26.97 8.89 -50.92
N GLU A 74 -25.80 8.26 -51.01
CA GLU A 74 -24.80 8.39 -49.96
C GLU A 74 -24.36 9.85 -49.92
N GLU A 75 -24.70 10.53 -48.84
CA GLU A 75 -23.95 11.68 -48.38
C GLU A 75 -22.55 11.14 -48.04
N SER A 76 -21.62 11.31 -48.98
CA SER A 76 -20.21 11.19 -48.70
C SER A 76 -19.83 12.30 -47.72
N SER A 77 -19.93 12.02 -46.42
CA SER A 77 -19.15 12.76 -45.43
C SER A 77 -17.70 12.30 -45.58
N SER A 78 -17.03 12.80 -46.61
CA SER A 78 -15.57 12.87 -46.61
C SER A 78 -15.18 13.95 -45.59
N ASP A 79 -15.29 13.60 -44.31
CA ASP A 79 -14.45 14.17 -43.27
C ASP A 79 -13.20 13.30 -43.14
N ASP A 80 -12.59 12.98 -44.28
CA ASP A 80 -11.20 12.59 -44.32
C ASP A 80 -10.42 13.91 -44.19
N GLY A 81 -10.20 14.32 -42.94
CA GLY A 81 -8.93 14.98 -42.63
C GLY A 81 -7.77 14.19 -43.24
N PRO A 82 -6.61 14.81 -43.50
CA PRO A 82 -5.46 14.04 -43.97
C PRO A 82 -5.32 12.80 -43.07
N PRO A 83 -5.07 11.60 -43.66
CA PRO A 83 -4.90 10.40 -42.84
C PRO A 83 -3.91 10.73 -41.74
N ALA A 84 -4.24 10.35 -40.51
CA ALA A 84 -3.35 10.59 -39.40
C ALA A 84 -1.99 9.95 -39.77
N GLU A 85 -0.96 10.78 -39.92
CA GLU A 85 0.33 10.37 -40.46
C GLU A 85 1.25 9.94 -39.32
N PRO A 86 2.12 8.95 -39.54
CA PRO A 86 3.14 8.58 -38.57
C PRO A 86 3.99 9.79 -38.15
N ALA A 87 4.26 9.89 -36.86
CA ALA A 87 5.05 10.98 -36.27
C ALA A 87 6.30 10.41 -35.59
N GLU A 88 7.40 11.14 -35.69
CA GLU A 88 8.63 10.81 -34.99
C GLU A 88 8.64 11.52 -33.63
N PHE A 89 9.02 10.80 -32.58
CA PHE A 89 9.07 11.28 -31.20
C PHE A 89 10.49 11.12 -30.66
N GLU A 90 10.98 12.16 -29.98
CA GLU A 90 12.15 12.09 -29.12
C GLU A 90 11.68 11.93 -27.67
N VAL A 91 12.24 10.93 -26.99
CA VAL A 91 12.01 10.66 -25.58
C VAL A 91 13.31 10.90 -24.85
N THR A 92 13.27 11.74 -23.82
CA THR A 92 14.40 12.03 -22.94
C THR A 92 14.06 11.56 -21.53
N ILE A 93 14.97 10.78 -20.94
CA ILE A 93 14.86 10.19 -19.60
C ILE A 93 16.05 10.69 -18.79
N THR A 94 15.79 11.43 -17.72
CA THR A 94 16.80 11.97 -16.82
C THR A 94 16.62 11.36 -15.43
N ASN A 95 17.66 10.73 -14.88
CA ASN A 95 17.65 10.32 -13.47
C ASN A 95 17.84 11.57 -12.60
N ILE A 96 16.81 11.95 -11.85
CA ILE A 96 16.79 13.14 -10.99
C ILE A 96 16.81 12.78 -9.49
N SER A 97 17.03 11.50 -9.17
CA SER A 97 17.03 11.01 -7.79
C SER A 97 18.07 11.65 -6.88
N GLU A 98 19.11 12.34 -7.40
CA GLU A 98 20.08 13.10 -6.60
C GLU A 98 19.46 14.24 -5.78
N THR A 99 18.25 14.68 -6.15
CA THR A 99 17.48 15.69 -5.39
C THR A 99 16.46 15.09 -4.45
N SER A 100 16.25 13.77 -4.49
CA SER A 100 15.31 13.07 -3.62
C SER A 100 15.98 12.61 -2.31
N VAL A 101 15.19 12.07 -1.39
CA VAL A 101 15.68 11.45 -0.14
C VAL A 101 16.42 10.12 -0.39
N LEU A 102 16.28 9.53 -1.58
CA LEU A 102 16.93 8.27 -1.98
C LEU A 102 17.52 8.38 -3.39
N ALA A 103 18.80 8.73 -3.47
CA ALA A 103 19.55 8.62 -4.72
C ALA A 103 19.67 7.15 -5.13
N THR A 104 19.25 6.82 -6.35
CA THR A 104 19.22 5.44 -6.87
C THR A 104 19.69 5.42 -8.32
N ASP A 105 20.35 4.34 -8.71
CA ASP A 105 20.63 4.05 -10.11
C ASP A 105 19.35 3.58 -10.82
N ILE A 106 19.12 3.98 -12.07
CA ILE A 106 18.02 3.46 -12.89
C ILE A 106 18.61 2.51 -13.92
N GLY A 107 18.09 1.29 -13.98
CA GLY A 107 18.53 0.24 -14.91
C GLY A 107 18.39 0.64 -16.38
N SER A 108 18.82 -0.26 -17.28
CA SER A 108 18.62 -0.03 -18.72
C SER A 108 17.11 0.02 -19.02
N VAL A 109 16.64 1.12 -19.60
CA VAL A 109 15.21 1.33 -19.85
C VAL A 109 14.78 0.55 -21.08
N LEU A 110 13.84 -0.38 -20.91
CA LEU A 110 13.07 -0.98 -21.99
C LEU A 110 11.98 -0.01 -22.42
N TRP A 111 11.95 0.34 -23.70
CA TRP A 111 10.84 1.07 -24.29
C TRP A 111 10.11 0.20 -25.31
N ILE A 112 8.79 0.31 -25.35
CA ILE A 112 7.91 -0.51 -26.19
C ILE A 112 6.87 0.39 -26.84
N GLU A 113 6.82 0.38 -28.15
CA GLU A 113 5.68 0.88 -28.91
C GLU A 113 4.70 -0.27 -29.17
N GLN A 114 3.44 -0.06 -28.82
CA GLN A 114 2.40 -1.07 -28.94
C GLN A 114 1.08 -0.51 -29.43
N GLU A 115 0.34 -1.33 -30.17
CA GLU A 115 -1.03 -1.03 -30.58
C GLU A 115 -1.95 -1.02 -29.35
N LEU A 116 -2.99 -0.18 -29.37
CA LEU A 116 -4.02 -0.20 -28.35
C LEU A 116 -4.70 -1.57 -28.27
N GLY A 117 -4.71 -2.19 -27.09
CA GLY A 117 -5.30 -3.51 -26.86
C GLY A 117 -4.32 -4.68 -27.06
N THR A 118 -3.03 -4.39 -27.28
CA THR A 118 -1.94 -5.37 -27.14
C THR A 118 -1.93 -5.94 -25.72
N GLU A 119 -1.58 -7.22 -25.60
CA GLU A 119 -1.41 -7.85 -24.30
C GLU A 119 -0.29 -7.13 -23.53
N PRO A 120 -0.55 -6.60 -22.32
CA PRO A 120 0.42 -5.81 -21.62
C PRO A 120 1.55 -6.70 -21.08
N VAL A 121 2.76 -6.15 -20.95
CA VAL A 121 3.94 -6.86 -20.43
C VAL A 121 3.67 -7.47 -19.05
N PHE A 122 2.91 -6.75 -18.22
CA PHE A 122 2.41 -7.23 -16.93
C PHE A 122 0.94 -6.86 -16.77
N THR A 123 0.26 -7.51 -15.83
CA THR A 123 -1.10 -7.16 -15.44
C THR A 123 -1.10 -6.89 -13.95
N PRO A 124 -1.45 -5.66 -13.50
CA PRO A 124 -1.58 -5.37 -12.09
C PRO A 124 -2.46 -6.40 -11.39
N ASP A 125 -2.08 -6.81 -10.18
CA ASP A 125 -2.78 -7.78 -9.34
C ASP A 125 -2.75 -9.23 -9.86
N PHE A 126 -1.88 -9.53 -10.82
CA PHE A 126 -1.59 -10.90 -11.26
C PHE A 126 -0.10 -11.23 -11.07
N PRO A 127 0.24 -12.49 -10.77
CA PRO A 127 1.64 -12.93 -10.70
C PRO A 127 2.40 -12.64 -11.99
N ASP A 128 3.71 -12.41 -11.84
CA ASP A 128 4.61 -12.36 -12.99
C ASP A 128 4.47 -13.62 -13.87
N ARG A 129 4.60 -13.41 -15.18
CA ARG A 129 4.41 -14.49 -16.17
C ARG A 129 5.69 -15.29 -16.41
N GLY A 130 6.83 -14.89 -15.84
CA GLY A 130 8.14 -15.50 -16.09
C GLY A 130 8.69 -15.15 -17.47
N ASP A 131 8.24 -14.03 -18.05
CA ASP A 131 8.65 -13.56 -19.38
C ASP A 131 9.84 -12.58 -19.33
N GLY A 132 10.50 -12.45 -18.18
CA GLY A 132 11.69 -11.61 -17.99
C GLY A 132 11.52 -10.40 -17.07
N LEU A 133 10.33 -10.17 -16.50
CA LEU A 133 10.07 -8.99 -15.67
C LEU A 133 10.77 -9.07 -14.32
N ALA A 134 10.78 -10.26 -13.70
CA ALA A 134 11.53 -10.52 -12.47
C ALA A 134 13.02 -10.25 -12.67
N GLU A 135 13.63 -10.75 -13.74
CA GLU A 135 15.04 -10.49 -14.05
C GLU A 135 15.34 -9.01 -14.29
N LEU A 136 14.38 -8.24 -14.86
CA LEU A 136 14.52 -6.80 -14.99
C LEU A 136 14.49 -6.08 -13.63
N ALA A 137 13.60 -6.48 -12.73
CA ALA A 137 13.40 -5.82 -11.44
C ALA A 137 14.45 -6.23 -10.40
N SER A 138 14.80 -7.52 -10.34
CA SER A 138 15.68 -8.11 -9.34
C SER A 138 17.13 -8.20 -9.74
N ASP A 139 17.42 -8.31 -11.05
CA ASP A 139 18.80 -8.40 -11.55
C ASP A 139 19.23 -7.24 -12.46
N GLY A 140 18.29 -6.39 -12.86
CA GLY A 140 18.53 -5.31 -13.82
C GLY A 140 18.79 -5.85 -15.22
N ASP A 141 18.56 -7.14 -15.45
CA ASP A 141 18.76 -7.82 -16.73
C ASP A 141 17.48 -7.74 -17.57
N VAL A 142 17.42 -6.67 -18.37
CA VAL A 142 16.34 -6.42 -19.33
C VAL A 142 16.33 -7.41 -20.52
N SER A 143 17.36 -8.25 -20.70
CA SER A 143 17.54 -9.00 -21.94
C SER A 143 16.45 -10.05 -22.19
N VAL A 144 16.01 -10.73 -21.14
CA VAL A 144 14.94 -11.75 -21.21
C VAL A 144 13.62 -11.10 -21.62
N LEU A 145 13.25 -10.00 -20.94
CA LEU A 145 12.02 -9.24 -21.24
C LEU A 145 12.04 -8.60 -22.63
N ALA A 146 13.20 -8.08 -23.05
CA ALA A 146 13.34 -7.52 -24.39
C ALA A 146 13.13 -8.59 -25.48
N GLU A 147 13.62 -9.81 -25.26
CA GLU A 147 13.42 -10.92 -26.20
C GLU A 147 11.94 -11.39 -26.22
N SER A 148 11.29 -11.49 -25.06
CA SER A 148 9.88 -11.91 -24.99
C SER A 148 8.96 -10.91 -25.71
N VAL A 149 9.14 -9.61 -25.50
CA VAL A 149 8.38 -8.54 -26.18
C VAL A 149 8.53 -8.60 -27.69
N ILE A 150 9.72 -8.87 -28.23
CA ILE A 150 9.93 -9.00 -29.69
C ILE A 150 9.11 -10.17 -30.28
N THR A 151 8.85 -11.21 -29.48
CA THR A 151 8.13 -12.39 -29.94
C THR A 151 6.61 -12.32 -29.74
N ALA A 152 6.14 -11.39 -28.90
CA ALA A 152 4.73 -11.19 -28.59
C ALA A 152 3.99 -10.43 -29.71
N ARG A 153 2.67 -10.64 -29.81
CA ARG A 153 1.83 -10.07 -30.88
C ARG A 153 1.25 -8.72 -30.45
N GLY A 154 1.40 -7.70 -31.30
CA GLY A 154 0.84 -6.35 -31.08
C GLY A 154 1.86 -5.29 -30.68
N HIS A 155 3.09 -5.70 -30.31
CA HIS A 155 4.22 -4.78 -30.19
C HIS A 155 4.74 -4.43 -31.59
N VAL A 156 4.83 -3.13 -31.86
CA VAL A 156 5.24 -2.58 -33.15
C VAL A 156 6.77 -2.55 -33.24
N GLN A 157 7.40 -1.99 -32.20
CA GLN A 157 8.84 -1.96 -32.03
C GLN A 157 9.21 -1.76 -30.56
N SER A 158 10.44 -2.13 -30.22
CA SER A 158 10.99 -1.94 -28.87
C SER A 158 12.50 -1.73 -28.94
N GLY A 159 13.08 -1.28 -27.84
CA GLY A 159 14.51 -1.18 -27.68
C GLY A 159 14.92 -0.88 -26.25
N THR A 160 16.22 -0.83 -26.00
CA THR A 160 16.77 -0.50 -24.68
C THR A 160 17.66 0.73 -24.76
N THR A 161 17.66 1.55 -23.71
CA THR A 161 18.68 2.60 -23.54
C THR A 161 20.04 1.97 -23.21
N LYS A 162 21.11 2.78 -23.24
CA LYS A 162 22.47 2.29 -23.02
C LYS A 162 22.83 2.33 -21.54
N GLY A 163 22.75 1.17 -20.90
CA GLY A 163 23.30 0.96 -19.57
C GLY A 163 22.48 1.62 -18.47
N VAL A 164 23.02 1.53 -17.26
CA VAL A 164 22.47 2.13 -16.05
C VAL A 164 22.64 3.66 -16.11
N LEU A 165 21.62 4.39 -15.68
CA LEU A 165 21.64 5.83 -15.48
C LEU A 165 21.91 6.12 -14.00
N ALA A 166 23.09 6.62 -13.70
CA ALA A 166 23.40 7.10 -12.35
C ALA A 166 22.62 8.40 -12.04
N PRO A 167 22.47 8.79 -10.76
CA PRO A 167 21.86 10.07 -10.39
C PRO A 167 22.48 11.26 -11.16
N GLY A 168 21.64 12.06 -11.82
CA GLY A 168 22.03 13.19 -12.66
C GLY A 168 22.34 12.85 -14.13
N GLU A 169 22.35 11.58 -14.52
CA GLU A 169 22.57 11.15 -15.91
C GLU A 169 21.28 11.15 -16.75
N GLU A 170 21.44 11.21 -18.07
CA GLU A 170 20.35 11.29 -19.04
C GLU A 170 20.57 10.33 -20.22
N SER A 171 19.47 9.77 -20.73
CA SER A 171 19.40 9.07 -22.01
C SER A 171 18.31 9.63 -22.89
N SER A 172 18.49 9.51 -24.21
CA SER A 172 17.41 9.78 -25.15
C SER A 172 17.38 8.77 -26.31
N PHE A 173 16.20 8.59 -26.88
CA PHE A 173 15.99 7.79 -28.08
C PHE A 173 14.90 8.41 -28.95
N ILE A 174 14.92 8.03 -30.23
CA ILE A 174 13.98 8.51 -31.24
C ILE A 174 13.33 7.30 -31.92
N PHE A 175 12.02 7.35 -32.09
CA PHE A 175 11.25 6.33 -32.80
C PHE A 175 10.09 6.97 -33.58
N THR A 176 9.53 6.24 -34.54
CA THR A 176 8.38 6.68 -35.35
C THR A 176 7.19 5.82 -34.99
N ALA A 177 6.08 6.44 -34.58
CA ALA A 177 4.85 5.75 -34.19
C ALA A 177 3.67 6.09 -35.09
N GLU A 178 2.69 5.20 -35.16
CA GLU A 178 1.42 5.41 -35.85
C GLU A 178 0.33 5.94 -34.90
N PRO A 179 -0.67 6.67 -35.44
CA PRO A 179 -1.80 7.16 -34.66
C PRO A 179 -2.58 6.03 -33.97
N GLY A 180 -2.67 6.11 -32.64
CA GLY A 180 -3.30 5.09 -31.80
C GLY A 180 -2.29 4.28 -30.99
N ASP A 181 -1.01 4.33 -31.35
CA ASP A 181 0.05 3.64 -30.63
C ASP A 181 0.33 4.27 -29.28
N ARG A 182 0.84 3.42 -28.40
CA ARG A 182 1.20 3.75 -27.02
C ARG A 182 2.64 3.41 -26.75
N LEU A 183 3.26 4.20 -25.88
CA LEU A 183 4.61 3.97 -25.38
C LEU A 183 4.55 3.40 -23.96
N SER A 184 5.22 2.28 -23.73
CA SER A 184 5.52 1.77 -22.40
C SER A 184 7.01 1.89 -22.11
N LEU A 185 7.34 2.18 -20.85
CA LEU A 185 8.70 2.27 -20.33
C LEU A 185 8.81 1.41 -19.08
N LEU A 186 9.90 0.65 -18.95
CA LEU A 186 10.21 -0.18 -17.77
C LEU A 186 11.72 -0.15 -17.49
N ALA A 187 12.12 -0.01 -16.22
CA ALA A 187 13.51 -0.13 -15.78
C ALA A 187 13.61 -0.57 -14.32
N GLY A 188 14.52 -1.50 -13.98
CA GLY A 188 14.80 -1.86 -12.59
C GLY A 188 15.40 -0.70 -11.80
N LEU A 189 15.22 -0.70 -10.47
CA LEU A 189 15.72 0.35 -9.58
C LEU A 189 16.89 -0.16 -8.72
N GLY A 190 18.04 0.52 -8.78
CA GLY A 190 19.29 0.10 -8.15
C GLY A 190 19.21 -0.12 -6.63
N ALA A 191 18.44 0.73 -5.95
CA ALA A 191 18.16 0.64 -4.53
C ALA A 191 16.99 -0.33 -4.19
N GLY A 192 16.54 -1.16 -5.12
CA GLY A 192 15.52 -2.21 -4.90
C GLY A 192 16.03 -3.59 -5.27
N ASN A 193 15.36 -4.62 -4.78
CA ASN A 193 15.62 -6.04 -5.06
C ASN A 193 14.48 -6.70 -5.84
N ASP A 194 13.29 -6.12 -5.82
CA ASP A 194 12.16 -6.50 -6.66
C ASP A 194 11.36 -5.24 -7.01
N HIS A 195 12.03 -4.24 -7.57
CA HIS A 195 11.35 -2.98 -7.89
C HIS A 195 11.75 -2.50 -9.28
N PHE A 196 10.74 -2.09 -10.05
CA PHE A 196 10.95 -1.42 -11.32
C PHE A 196 10.11 -0.16 -11.41
N ILE A 197 10.64 0.84 -12.10
CA ILE A 197 9.89 2.03 -12.47
C ILE A 197 9.33 1.87 -13.87
N GLY A 198 8.06 2.21 -14.07
CA GLY A 198 7.46 2.07 -15.38
C GLY A 198 6.08 2.68 -15.54
N THR A 199 5.67 2.78 -16.80
CA THR A 199 4.28 3.10 -17.15
C THR A 199 3.37 1.94 -16.75
N GLY A 200 2.12 2.23 -16.39
CA GLY A 200 1.10 1.18 -16.22
C GLY A 200 0.88 0.32 -17.47
N SER A 201 0.15 -0.79 -17.31
CA SER A 201 -0.04 -1.84 -18.32
C SER A 201 -0.47 -1.35 -19.71
N LEU A 202 -1.20 -0.24 -19.80
CA LEU A 202 -1.70 0.31 -21.07
C LEU A 202 -0.67 1.18 -21.81
N GLY A 203 0.37 1.70 -21.13
CA GLY A 203 1.28 2.70 -21.68
C GLY A 203 0.62 4.06 -21.97
N VAL A 204 1.45 5.03 -22.37
CA VAL A 204 1.04 6.42 -22.60
C VAL A 204 0.64 6.67 -24.05
N ALA A 205 -0.43 7.42 -24.28
CA ALA A 205 -0.90 7.74 -25.62
C ALA A 205 0.04 8.73 -26.32
N LEU A 206 0.49 8.45 -27.55
CA LEU A 206 1.37 9.35 -28.31
C LEU A 206 0.59 10.40 -29.13
N PHE A 207 -0.68 10.10 -29.42
CA PHE A 207 -1.56 10.91 -30.27
C PHE A 207 -2.86 11.27 -29.53
N ALA A 208 -3.43 12.42 -29.85
CA ALA A 208 -4.77 12.79 -29.42
C ALA A 208 -5.83 11.96 -30.16
N ASN A 209 -7.08 11.96 -29.66
CA ASN A 209 -8.20 11.20 -30.25
C ASN A 209 -8.48 11.52 -31.74
N ASN A 210 -8.02 12.68 -32.22
CA ASN A 210 -8.13 13.09 -33.61
C ASN A 210 -6.93 12.64 -34.48
N GLY A 211 -6.04 11.80 -33.95
CA GLY A 211 -4.85 11.28 -34.62
C GLY A 211 -3.70 12.28 -34.78
N SER A 212 -3.79 13.48 -34.19
CA SER A 212 -2.67 14.44 -34.19
C SER A 212 -1.64 14.06 -33.12
N PRO A 213 -0.32 14.15 -33.40
CA PRO A 213 0.70 13.90 -32.38
C PRO A 213 0.53 14.90 -31.24
N MET A 214 0.65 14.43 -30.00
CA MET A 214 0.58 15.32 -28.85
C MET A 214 1.79 16.26 -28.81
N ASN A 215 1.60 17.46 -28.23
CA ASN A 215 2.70 18.40 -28.01
C ASN A 215 3.73 17.83 -27.02
N MET A 216 4.89 18.51 -26.92
CA MET A 216 5.86 18.23 -25.87
C MET A 216 5.19 18.21 -24.50
N ARG A 217 5.48 17.16 -23.73
CA ARG A 217 4.94 16.96 -22.38
C ARG A 217 5.93 16.23 -21.49
N ASP A 218 5.89 16.55 -20.21
CA ASP A 218 6.44 15.75 -19.14
C ASP A 218 5.44 14.63 -18.82
N ILE A 219 5.90 13.40 -18.66
CA ILE A 219 5.08 12.24 -18.31
C ILE A 219 5.55 11.59 -17.01
N SER A 220 6.38 12.26 -16.21
CA SER A 220 6.95 11.69 -14.99
C SER A 220 5.85 11.23 -14.02
N ASP A 221 4.80 12.03 -13.87
CA ASP A 221 3.64 11.78 -12.99
C ASP A 221 2.79 10.55 -13.39
N VAL A 222 3.03 9.94 -14.56
CA VAL A 222 2.31 8.71 -14.98
C VAL A 222 3.14 7.44 -14.79
N LEU A 223 4.40 7.60 -14.37
CA LEU A 223 5.24 6.50 -13.97
C LEU A 223 4.90 6.13 -12.53
N ARG A 224 5.05 4.84 -12.21
CA ARG A 224 4.98 4.35 -10.84
C ARG A 224 6.15 3.42 -10.57
N VAL A 225 6.47 3.28 -9.30
CA VAL A 225 7.31 2.18 -8.83
C VAL A 225 6.40 0.96 -8.62
N TRP A 226 6.81 -0.16 -9.17
CA TRP A 226 6.10 -1.42 -9.17
C TRP A 226 6.97 -2.47 -8.49
N GLU A 227 6.32 -3.38 -7.78
CA GLU A 227 6.87 -4.60 -7.23
C GLU A 227 6.43 -5.78 -8.12
N VAL A 228 7.34 -6.68 -8.48
CA VAL A 228 7.02 -7.84 -9.36
C VAL A 228 6.40 -8.98 -8.57
N GLY A 229 6.64 -9.07 -7.26
CA GLY A 229 6.04 -10.07 -6.39
C GLY A 229 6.79 -11.41 -6.41
N THR A 230 8.11 -11.39 -6.60
CA THR A 230 8.95 -12.58 -6.86
C THR A 230 10.06 -12.78 -5.83
N GLU A 231 10.58 -11.70 -5.26
CA GLU A 231 11.48 -11.75 -4.11
C GLU A 231 10.96 -10.87 -2.97
N TYR A 232 11.16 -11.32 -1.73
CA TYR A 232 10.76 -10.57 -0.55
C TYR A 232 11.22 -9.11 -0.63
N THR A 233 10.27 -8.19 -0.55
CA THR A 233 10.59 -6.76 -0.64
C THR A 233 11.53 -6.29 0.45
N GLN A 234 12.68 -5.76 0.02
CA GLN A 234 13.64 -5.11 0.88
C GLN A 234 13.51 -3.60 0.73
N ALA A 235 13.29 -2.91 1.86
CA ALA A 235 13.21 -1.46 1.93
C ALA A 235 14.33 -0.75 1.14
N PRO A 236 13.98 0.29 0.37
CA PRO A 236 14.89 0.84 -0.62
C PRO A 236 16.23 1.32 -0.05
N GLY A 237 17.32 0.92 -0.69
CA GLY A 237 18.70 1.33 -0.38
C GLY A 237 19.33 0.66 0.83
N GLN A 238 18.65 -0.30 1.46
CA GLN A 238 19.07 -0.92 2.72
C GLN A 238 19.11 -2.45 2.68
N GLY A 239 18.58 -3.08 1.63
CA GLY A 239 18.54 -4.53 1.44
C GLY A 239 19.83 -5.14 0.89
N PHE A 240 20.08 -6.40 1.22
CA PHE A 240 21.26 -7.14 0.75
C PHE A 240 21.11 -7.66 -0.68
N ASP A 241 19.90 -7.97 -1.11
CA ASP A 241 19.60 -8.57 -2.41
C ASP A 241 19.18 -7.49 -3.43
N GLN A 242 19.41 -6.22 -3.09
CA GLN A 242 19.15 -5.10 -4.00
C GLN A 242 20.16 -5.07 -5.12
N LEU A 243 19.77 -4.56 -6.29
CA LEU A 243 20.59 -4.49 -7.50
C LEU A 243 21.99 -3.91 -7.27
N GLY A 244 22.11 -2.90 -6.40
CA GLY A 244 23.38 -2.27 -6.06
C GLY A 244 24.29 -3.06 -5.09
N THR A 245 23.74 -4.05 -4.38
CA THR A 245 24.38 -4.69 -3.20
C THR A 245 24.38 -6.23 -3.24
N GLN A 246 23.59 -6.86 -4.11
CA GLN A 246 23.43 -8.31 -4.20
C GLN A 246 24.74 -9.06 -4.50
N ALA A 247 24.88 -10.24 -3.90
CA ALA A 247 26.05 -11.09 -4.09
C ALA A 247 26.06 -11.79 -5.46
N SER A 248 24.89 -12.26 -5.91
CA SER A 248 24.66 -12.91 -7.20
C SER A 248 23.21 -12.68 -7.63
N ALA A 249 22.97 -12.73 -8.94
CA ALA A 249 21.63 -12.66 -9.50
C ALA A 249 20.70 -13.78 -8.96
N GLY A 250 19.49 -13.41 -8.55
CA GLY A 250 18.48 -14.30 -7.98
C GLY A 250 18.82 -14.88 -6.59
N ASP A 251 19.68 -14.20 -5.82
CA ASP A 251 20.00 -14.59 -4.43
C ASP A 251 18.92 -14.12 -3.43
N GLY A 252 17.93 -13.34 -3.87
CA GLY A 252 16.84 -12.87 -3.02
C GLY A 252 15.98 -13.99 -2.45
N MET A 253 15.44 -13.74 -1.26
CA MET A 253 14.50 -14.67 -0.65
C MET A 253 13.21 -14.72 -1.49
N PRO A 254 12.78 -15.89 -1.98
CA PRO A 254 11.64 -15.96 -2.89
C PRO A 254 10.34 -15.63 -2.17
N GLU A 255 9.44 -14.95 -2.88
CA GLU A 255 8.04 -14.78 -2.49
C GLU A 255 7.11 -15.24 -3.62
N THR A 256 5.81 -15.23 -3.37
CA THR A 256 4.80 -15.51 -4.41
C THR A 256 3.71 -14.47 -4.30
N GLY A 257 3.96 -13.34 -4.95
CA GLY A 257 3.08 -12.19 -5.00
C GLY A 257 2.48 -11.97 -6.40
N ALA A 258 1.82 -10.83 -6.51
CA ALA A 258 1.33 -10.27 -7.77
C ALA A 258 2.17 -9.06 -8.13
N VAL A 259 2.19 -8.69 -9.41
CA VAL A 259 2.75 -7.41 -9.83
C VAL A 259 1.82 -6.30 -9.35
N THR A 260 2.29 -5.47 -8.42
CA THR A 260 1.50 -4.41 -7.80
C THR A 260 2.22 -3.07 -7.91
N ALA A 261 1.47 -1.98 -7.94
CA ALA A 261 2.08 -0.68 -7.68
C ALA A 261 2.48 -0.67 -6.20
N PHE A 262 3.69 -0.20 -5.91
CA PHE A 262 4.13 -0.08 -4.53
C PHE A 262 3.20 0.92 -3.82
N ASN A 263 2.51 0.49 -2.75
CA ASN A 263 1.37 1.21 -2.17
C ASN A 263 1.50 1.45 -0.66
N SER A 264 0.77 2.47 -0.19
CA SER A 264 0.65 2.83 1.22
C SER A 264 0.05 1.69 2.01
N SER A 265 0.51 1.54 3.24
CA SER A 265 0.01 0.56 4.18
C SER A 265 -0.04 1.21 5.54
N THR A 266 -1.16 1.06 6.25
CA THR A 266 -1.28 1.45 7.65
C THR A 266 -0.62 0.44 8.58
N ARG A 267 -0.35 -0.77 8.08
CA ARG A 267 0.16 -1.89 8.87
C ARG A 267 1.67 -2.07 8.75
N ALA A 268 2.36 -1.24 7.98
CA ALA A 268 3.77 -1.47 7.71
C ALA A 268 4.65 -1.30 8.96
N LEU A 269 5.61 -2.21 9.13
CA LEU A 269 6.70 -2.15 10.11
C LEU A 269 8.01 -1.85 9.40
N PRO A 270 8.94 -1.06 9.96
CA PRO A 270 10.19 -0.75 9.30
C PRO A 270 11.18 -1.92 9.39
N GLN A 271 12.32 -1.77 8.72
CA GLN A 271 13.26 -2.86 8.49
C GLN A 271 13.92 -3.21 9.82
N ALA A 272 14.36 -4.45 9.97
CA ALA A 272 15.02 -4.85 11.20
C ALA A 272 16.23 -3.97 11.52
N ALA A 273 16.98 -3.48 10.53
CA ALA A 273 18.09 -2.54 10.73
C ALA A 273 17.68 -1.14 11.24
N ARG A 274 16.39 -0.80 11.17
CA ARG A 274 15.78 0.41 11.76
C ARG A 274 15.17 0.15 13.13
N VAL A 275 14.90 -1.11 13.46
CA VAL A 275 14.45 -1.55 14.79
C VAL A 275 15.64 -1.84 15.71
N ILE A 276 16.63 -2.60 15.24
CA ILE A 276 17.76 -3.10 16.04
C ILE A 276 19.11 -2.80 15.38
N SER A 277 20.04 -2.24 16.16
CA SER A 277 21.46 -2.09 15.78
C SER A 277 22.31 -3.12 16.51
N VAL A 278 23.32 -3.66 15.83
CA VAL A 278 24.23 -4.67 16.40
C VAL A 278 25.68 -4.20 16.32
N ASP A 279 26.34 -4.14 17.46
CA ASP A 279 27.77 -3.81 17.59
C ASP A 279 28.55 -5.00 18.14
N VAL A 280 29.69 -5.32 17.53
CA VAL A 280 30.54 -6.46 17.90
C VAL A 280 31.90 -5.97 18.38
N THR A 281 32.29 -6.40 19.59
CA THR A 281 33.60 -6.07 20.16
C THR A 281 34.34 -7.32 20.62
N THR A 282 35.67 -7.27 20.61
CA THR A 282 36.56 -8.34 21.08
C THR A 282 37.65 -7.77 21.96
N ASP A 283 37.96 -8.40 23.10
CA ASP A 283 39.16 -8.05 23.86
C ASP A 283 40.39 -8.59 23.14
N PRO A 284 41.39 -7.75 22.78
CA PRO A 284 42.63 -8.20 22.16
C PRO A 284 43.40 -9.28 22.93
N LYS A 285 43.10 -9.49 24.22
CA LYS A 285 43.69 -10.54 25.06
C LYS A 285 42.96 -11.87 24.96
N THR A 286 41.69 -11.86 24.57
CA THR A 286 40.83 -13.03 24.38
C THR A 286 40.04 -12.84 23.08
N PRO A 287 40.71 -12.79 21.91
CA PRO A 287 40.08 -12.53 20.62
C PRO A 287 39.05 -13.59 20.22
N GLU A 288 39.05 -14.76 20.86
CA GLU A 288 38.03 -15.79 20.72
C GLU A 288 36.69 -15.46 21.42
N VAL A 289 36.66 -14.43 22.27
CA VAL A 289 35.45 -13.99 22.98
C VAL A 289 34.86 -12.77 22.29
N LEU A 290 33.63 -12.91 21.79
CA LEU A 290 32.87 -11.80 21.21
C LEU A 290 31.90 -11.24 22.26
N THR A 291 31.84 -9.93 22.38
CA THR A 291 30.78 -9.21 23.10
C THR A 291 29.92 -8.52 22.05
N ILE A 292 28.65 -8.92 21.99
CA ILE A 292 27.69 -8.45 20.99
C ILE A 292 26.64 -7.63 21.73
N THR A 293 26.48 -6.37 21.32
CA THR A 293 25.51 -5.44 21.89
C THR A 293 24.40 -5.25 20.87
N PHE A 294 23.17 -5.50 21.30
CA PHE A 294 21.96 -5.28 20.53
C PHE A 294 21.25 -4.07 21.11
N THR A 295 20.98 -3.06 20.30
CA THR A 295 20.32 -1.83 20.73
C THR A 295 18.99 -1.70 20.01
N ASN A 296 17.89 -1.57 20.76
CA ASN A 296 16.63 -1.12 20.18
C ASN A 296 16.79 0.36 19.85
N ILE A 297 16.83 0.72 18.56
CA ILE A 297 17.24 2.06 18.13
C ILE A 297 16.19 3.11 18.53
N GLY A 298 14.90 2.74 18.48
CA GLY A 298 13.81 3.62 18.90
C GLY A 298 13.58 4.86 18.03
N ASP A 299 14.32 5.03 16.94
CA ASP A 299 14.34 6.26 16.13
C ASP A 299 13.24 6.31 15.07
N THR A 300 12.68 5.17 14.72
CA THR A 300 11.61 4.98 13.72
C THR A 300 10.43 4.22 14.30
N VAL A 301 10.68 3.37 15.30
CA VAL A 301 9.67 2.59 16.03
C VAL A 301 9.78 2.89 17.52
N ALA A 302 8.75 3.49 18.09
CA ALA A 302 8.64 3.71 19.53
C ALA A 302 8.04 2.49 20.25
N SER A 303 8.57 1.29 19.99
CA SER A 303 8.10 0.03 20.60
C SER A 303 9.20 -0.73 21.32
N ASN A 304 8.83 -1.45 22.37
CA ASN A 304 9.74 -2.36 23.05
C ASN A 304 9.99 -3.59 22.16
N LEU A 305 11.21 -4.14 22.24
CA LEU A 305 11.42 -5.54 21.92
C LEU A 305 11.03 -6.35 23.17
N SER A 306 10.29 -7.44 22.99
CA SER A 306 9.90 -8.31 24.11
C SER A 306 11.10 -9.09 24.66
N GLN A 307 10.86 -10.23 25.30
CA GLN A 307 11.94 -11.14 25.64
C GLN A 307 12.74 -11.53 24.38
N THR A 308 14.04 -11.79 24.55
CA THR A 308 14.88 -12.24 23.44
C THR A 308 15.41 -13.63 23.73
N VAL A 309 15.17 -14.57 22.83
CA VAL A 309 15.81 -15.88 22.85
C VAL A 309 16.96 -15.88 21.86
N TRP A 310 18.16 -16.30 22.27
CA TRP A 310 19.30 -16.45 21.36
C TRP A 310 19.95 -17.81 21.50
N ALA A 311 20.58 -18.29 20.43
CA ALA A 311 21.23 -19.59 20.39
C ALA A 311 22.54 -19.58 19.59
N LEU A 312 23.51 -20.37 20.07
CA LEU A 312 24.68 -20.76 19.28
C LEU A 312 24.54 -22.20 18.80
N HIS A 313 24.84 -22.42 17.53
CA HIS A 313 24.58 -23.71 16.90
C HIS A 313 25.49 -24.01 15.70
N GLU A 314 25.44 -25.25 15.24
CA GLU A 314 26.02 -25.73 13.99
C GLU A 314 25.31 -25.10 12.77
N ASP A 315 25.96 -25.08 11.62
CA ASP A 315 25.41 -24.54 10.36
C ASP A 315 24.25 -25.35 9.76
N THR A 316 24.01 -26.55 10.28
CA THR A 316 22.89 -27.41 9.87
C THR A 316 21.59 -27.11 10.61
N VAL A 317 21.60 -26.23 11.62
CA VAL A 317 20.42 -25.88 12.41
C VAL A 317 19.77 -24.61 11.84
N SER A 318 18.45 -24.67 11.71
CA SER A 318 17.61 -23.49 11.50
C SER A 318 16.67 -23.31 12.69
N VAL A 319 16.54 -22.09 13.20
CA VAL A 319 15.73 -21.79 14.41
C VAL A 319 14.24 -21.87 14.12
N PHE A 320 13.86 -21.58 12.88
CA PHE A 320 12.53 -21.77 12.31
C PHE A 320 12.67 -22.14 10.82
N THR A 321 11.56 -22.37 10.13
CA THR A 321 11.55 -22.66 8.69
C THR A 321 10.74 -21.60 7.98
N ALA A 322 11.36 -20.82 7.09
CA ALA A 322 10.63 -19.90 6.22
C ALA A 322 9.66 -20.69 5.32
N GLY A 323 8.42 -20.23 5.20
CA GLY A 323 7.31 -20.94 4.56
C GLY A 323 6.79 -22.13 5.35
N GLY A 324 7.32 -22.38 6.55
CA GLY A 324 6.83 -23.40 7.50
C GLY A 324 5.80 -22.81 8.46
N ASP A 325 5.12 -23.67 9.21
CA ASP A 325 4.09 -23.27 10.19
C ASP A 325 4.76 -22.92 11.54
N ALA A 326 4.37 -21.83 12.19
CA ALA A 326 4.89 -21.46 13.51
C ALA A 326 4.65 -22.53 14.58
N ALA A 327 3.58 -23.33 14.43
CA ALA A 327 3.29 -24.46 15.31
C ALA A 327 4.37 -25.57 15.25
N ASP A 328 5.20 -25.62 14.20
CA ASP A 328 6.35 -26.53 14.13
C ASP A 328 7.49 -26.10 15.08
N VAL A 329 7.47 -24.85 15.56
CA VAL A 329 8.45 -24.28 16.49
C VAL A 329 7.78 -23.94 17.82
N ALA A 330 7.66 -24.95 18.69
CA ALA A 330 6.99 -24.80 19.98
C ALA A 330 7.53 -23.60 20.79
N GLY A 331 6.63 -22.68 21.14
CA GLY A 331 6.91 -21.46 21.90
C GLY A 331 7.25 -20.24 21.03
N LEU A 332 7.30 -20.35 19.70
CA LEU A 332 7.44 -19.18 18.83
C LEU A 332 6.20 -18.29 18.94
N GLU A 333 5.00 -18.84 18.80
CA GLU A 333 3.72 -18.16 19.02
C GLU A 333 3.68 -17.44 20.38
N ASP A 334 3.99 -18.16 21.48
CA ASP A 334 4.06 -17.56 22.82
C ASP A 334 5.01 -16.34 22.90
N LEU A 335 6.11 -16.34 22.14
CA LEU A 335 7.02 -15.20 22.11
C LEU A 335 6.47 -14.07 21.23
N VAL A 336 5.96 -14.41 20.06
CA VAL A 336 5.53 -13.45 19.04
C VAL A 336 4.25 -12.74 19.46
N GLU A 337 3.29 -13.45 20.04
CA GLU A 337 1.98 -12.91 20.43
C GLU A 337 1.92 -12.46 21.88
N ASP A 338 2.66 -13.10 22.79
CA ASP A 338 2.57 -12.81 24.24
C ASP A 338 3.87 -12.24 24.84
N GLY A 339 4.95 -12.20 24.07
CA GLY A 339 6.25 -11.73 24.54
C GLY A 339 6.94 -12.68 25.52
N ASP A 340 6.52 -13.95 25.62
CA ASP A 340 7.12 -14.97 26.50
C ASP A 340 8.00 -15.96 25.73
N GLY A 341 9.31 -15.75 25.79
CA GLY A 341 10.31 -16.61 25.15
C GLY A 341 10.64 -17.89 25.92
N THR A 342 10.01 -18.16 27.07
CA THR A 342 10.39 -19.28 27.94
C THR A 342 10.26 -20.63 27.24
N ALA A 343 9.15 -20.85 26.54
CA ALA A 343 8.90 -22.09 25.82
C ALA A 343 9.87 -22.24 24.63
N LEU A 344 10.07 -21.18 23.84
CA LEU A 344 10.99 -21.18 22.72
C LEU A 344 12.44 -21.48 23.17
N GLN A 345 12.91 -20.87 24.25
CA GLN A 345 14.23 -21.15 24.79
C GLN A 345 14.41 -22.63 25.14
N ALA A 346 13.41 -23.24 25.80
CA ALA A 346 13.46 -24.65 26.15
C ALA A 346 13.44 -25.56 24.91
N THR A 347 12.67 -25.19 23.88
CA THR A 347 12.63 -25.87 22.58
C THR A 347 13.99 -25.85 21.91
N LEU A 348 14.60 -24.66 21.74
CA LEU A 348 15.90 -24.52 21.09
C LEU A 348 17.02 -25.23 21.85
N ALA A 349 17.01 -25.18 23.19
CA ALA A 349 17.99 -25.89 24.00
C ALA A 349 17.93 -27.43 23.86
N ALA A 350 16.83 -27.97 23.33
CA ALA A 350 16.66 -29.40 23.08
C ALA A 350 16.98 -29.83 21.63
N VAL A 351 17.19 -28.88 20.72
CA VAL A 351 17.51 -29.15 19.31
C VAL A 351 18.92 -29.72 19.19
N ALA A 352 19.07 -30.81 18.43
CA ALA A 352 20.39 -31.37 18.14
C ALA A 352 21.20 -30.40 17.27
N GLY A 353 22.45 -30.13 17.66
CA GLY A 353 23.31 -29.14 17.00
C GLY A 353 23.24 -27.73 17.60
N VAL A 354 22.36 -27.49 18.59
CA VAL A 354 22.39 -26.28 19.43
C VAL A 354 23.26 -26.56 20.65
N GLY A 355 24.34 -25.78 20.85
CA GLY A 355 25.18 -25.93 22.04
C GLY A 355 24.78 -25.00 23.19
N THR A 356 24.26 -23.80 22.88
CA THR A 356 23.75 -22.85 23.88
C THR A 356 22.45 -22.24 23.39
N ALA A 357 21.44 -22.14 24.25
CA ALA A 357 20.27 -21.30 24.04
C ALA A 357 19.89 -20.63 25.36
N GLU A 358 19.77 -19.30 25.36
CA GLU A 358 19.48 -18.50 26.55
C GLU A 358 18.37 -17.48 26.30
N LEU A 359 17.77 -17.01 27.40
CA LEU A 359 16.69 -16.04 27.43
C LEU A 359 17.17 -14.74 28.07
N ILE A 360 16.96 -13.63 27.37
CA ILE A 360 16.98 -12.28 27.93
C ILE A 360 15.53 -11.95 28.34
N ALA A 361 15.27 -12.02 29.65
CA ALA A 361 13.92 -11.98 30.19
C ALA A 361 13.33 -10.56 30.32
N ASP A 362 14.19 -9.54 30.37
CA ASP A 362 13.75 -8.15 30.46
C ASP A 362 13.51 -7.62 29.03
N PRO A 363 12.32 -7.07 28.71
CA PRO A 363 12.07 -6.37 27.45
C PRO A 363 13.06 -5.22 27.25
N THR A 364 13.42 -4.95 25.99
CA THR A 364 14.36 -3.89 25.63
C THR A 364 13.61 -2.67 25.10
N ALA A 365 13.56 -1.61 25.90
CA ALA A 365 12.88 -0.38 25.53
C ALA A 365 13.60 0.39 24.41
N PRO A 366 12.91 1.27 23.67
CA PRO A 366 13.54 2.20 22.73
C PRO A 366 14.73 2.94 23.34
N GLY A 367 15.89 2.84 22.69
CA GLY A 367 17.16 3.43 23.12
C GLY A 367 17.99 2.59 24.10
N ASP A 368 17.43 1.50 24.64
CA ASP A 368 18.14 0.59 25.53
C ASP A 368 18.83 -0.54 24.74
N SER A 369 19.77 -1.23 25.40
CA SER A 369 20.52 -2.33 24.82
C SER A 369 20.54 -3.55 25.73
N PHE A 370 20.59 -4.73 25.13
CA PHE A 370 21.02 -5.96 25.79
C PHE A 370 22.37 -6.44 25.22
N VAL A 371 23.12 -7.20 26.01
CA VAL A 371 24.47 -7.63 25.67
C VAL A 371 24.61 -9.12 25.90
N ILE A 372 25.15 -9.82 24.91
CA ILE A 372 25.57 -11.21 25.05
C ILE A 372 27.08 -11.33 24.91
N THR A 373 27.65 -12.35 25.54
CA THR A 373 29.07 -12.68 25.40
C THR A 373 29.20 -14.14 25.00
N VAL A 374 29.83 -14.37 23.86
CA VAL A 374 29.93 -15.70 23.25
C VAL A 374 31.38 -16.07 22.97
N THR A 375 31.66 -17.37 22.92
CA THR A 375 32.94 -17.92 22.50
C THR A 375 32.65 -18.98 21.44
N PRO A 376 32.51 -18.59 20.16
CA PRO A 376 32.12 -19.52 19.11
C PRO A 376 33.24 -20.55 18.88
N ASP A 377 32.83 -21.76 18.51
CA ASP A 377 33.70 -22.83 18.02
C ASP A 377 33.09 -23.46 16.77
N GLN A 378 33.76 -24.45 16.18
CA GLN A 378 33.32 -25.06 14.91
C GLN A 378 31.90 -25.66 15.01
N ASP A 379 31.53 -26.18 16.18
CA ASP A 379 30.24 -26.83 16.43
C ASP A 379 29.17 -25.79 16.88
N ASN A 380 29.55 -24.52 17.08
CA ASN A 380 28.71 -23.43 17.59
C ASN A 380 29.03 -22.12 16.86
N ARG A 381 29.21 -22.20 15.54
CA ARG A 381 29.72 -21.11 14.72
C ARG A 381 28.64 -20.15 14.25
N MET A 382 27.37 -20.52 14.37
CA MET A 382 26.23 -19.69 13.98
C MET A 382 25.57 -19.10 15.22
N LEU A 383 25.10 -17.86 15.10
CA LEU A 383 24.32 -17.16 16.11
C LEU A 383 22.95 -16.77 15.54
N SER A 384 21.90 -17.20 16.23
CA SER A 384 20.53 -16.78 15.94
C SER A 384 19.91 -16.13 17.15
N PHE A 385 18.94 -15.24 16.93
CA PHE A 385 18.06 -14.74 17.98
C PHE A 385 16.65 -14.49 17.44
N VAL A 386 15.69 -14.44 18.34
CA VAL A 386 14.28 -14.12 18.07
C VAL A 386 13.81 -13.17 19.16
N SER A 387 13.18 -12.05 18.77
CA SER A 387 12.53 -11.13 19.70
C SER A 387 11.34 -10.49 19.01
N SER A 388 10.17 -10.47 19.66
CA SER A 388 8.98 -9.87 19.07
C SER A 388 9.02 -8.35 19.16
N ILE A 389 8.34 -7.69 18.22
CA ILE A 389 8.06 -6.25 18.29
C ILE A 389 6.77 -6.10 19.08
N ALA A 390 6.86 -5.60 20.32
CA ALA A 390 5.73 -5.64 21.26
C ALA A 390 4.52 -4.77 20.86
N ALA A 391 4.65 -3.94 19.83
CA ALA A 391 3.52 -3.19 19.28
C ALA A 391 2.85 -3.92 18.10
N SER A 392 3.35 -5.08 17.69
CA SER A 392 2.70 -5.97 16.74
C SER A 392 2.04 -7.14 17.48
N ASN A 393 1.10 -7.81 16.82
CA ASN A 393 0.55 -9.07 17.27
C ASN A 393 1.30 -10.27 16.69
N ASP A 394 1.82 -10.17 15.46
CA ASP A 394 2.42 -11.32 14.77
C ASP A 394 3.84 -11.09 14.22
N ALA A 395 4.53 -10.01 14.63
CA ALA A 395 5.84 -9.66 14.07
C ALA A 395 7.02 -9.85 15.03
N PHE A 396 8.13 -10.38 14.50
CA PHE A 396 9.38 -10.56 15.24
C PHE A 396 10.63 -10.27 14.44
N VAL A 397 11.69 -9.85 15.13
CA VAL A 397 13.01 -9.63 14.53
C VAL A 397 13.89 -10.86 14.73
N ALA A 398 14.46 -11.36 13.64
CA ALA A 398 15.43 -12.45 13.65
C ALA A 398 16.35 -12.36 12.41
N PRO A 399 17.57 -12.93 12.47
CA PRO A 399 18.35 -13.15 11.25
C PRO A 399 17.65 -14.18 10.35
N VAL A 400 18.18 -14.40 9.14
CA VAL A 400 17.82 -15.55 8.30
C VAL A 400 17.79 -16.85 9.12
N PRO A 401 16.96 -17.85 8.77
CA PRO A 401 16.68 -18.99 9.66
C PRO A 401 17.91 -19.77 10.14
N GLY A 402 18.99 -19.80 9.36
CA GLY A 402 20.27 -20.43 9.70
C GLY A 402 21.24 -19.59 10.55
N GLY A 403 20.88 -18.35 10.90
CA GLY A 403 21.66 -17.46 11.74
C GLY A 403 22.84 -16.76 11.05
N ILE A 404 23.61 -16.02 11.85
CA ILE A 404 24.80 -15.28 11.43
C ILE A 404 26.06 -16.07 11.75
N ALA A 405 26.93 -16.26 10.76
CA ALA A 405 28.21 -16.93 10.95
C ALA A 405 29.19 -16.06 11.75
N LEU A 406 29.61 -16.53 12.92
CA LEU A 406 30.65 -15.91 13.75
C LEU A 406 32.07 -16.37 13.36
N LEU A 407 32.20 -17.55 12.74
CA LEU A 407 33.43 -18.11 12.20
C LEU A 407 33.25 -18.50 10.73
N ASP A 408 34.33 -18.46 9.95
CA ASP A 408 34.34 -18.99 8.57
C ASP A 408 34.20 -20.53 8.56
N ASP A 409 33.93 -21.12 7.39
CA ASP A 409 33.74 -22.57 7.21
C ASP A 409 34.94 -23.41 7.67
N ASP A 410 36.14 -22.87 7.58
CA ASP A 410 37.38 -23.53 8.05
C ASP A 410 37.65 -23.30 9.55
N GLY A 411 36.76 -22.60 10.24
CA GLY A 411 36.85 -22.27 11.66
C GLY A 411 37.68 -21.02 11.96
N SER A 412 38.13 -20.26 10.95
CA SER A 412 38.82 -19.00 11.21
C SER A 412 37.88 -17.94 11.77
N ALA A 413 38.41 -17.10 12.67
CA ALA A 413 37.66 -16.00 13.25
C ALA A 413 37.38 -14.93 12.19
N ARG A 414 36.11 -14.53 12.09
CA ARG A 414 35.69 -13.40 11.26
C ARG A 414 35.95 -12.08 12.00
N THR A 415 36.13 -11.02 11.24
CA THR A 415 36.30 -9.68 11.83
C THR A 415 34.97 -9.14 12.33
N ASN A 416 34.99 -8.29 13.37
CA ASN A 416 33.78 -7.65 13.91
C ASN A 416 32.97 -6.95 12.80
N ALA A 417 33.66 -6.22 11.91
CA ALA A 417 33.03 -5.53 10.80
C ALA A 417 32.31 -6.48 9.83
N GLN A 418 32.83 -7.69 9.59
CA GLN A 418 32.15 -8.68 8.76
C GLN A 418 30.89 -9.23 9.46
N ILE A 419 30.96 -9.46 10.77
CA ILE A 419 29.80 -9.96 11.53
C ILE A 419 28.71 -8.89 11.63
N GLU A 420 29.07 -7.65 11.93
CA GLU A 420 28.14 -6.51 11.96
C GLU A 420 27.51 -6.25 10.59
N GLU A 421 28.30 -6.40 9.51
CA GLU A 421 27.80 -6.32 8.14
C GLU A 421 26.77 -7.43 7.86
N ASP A 422 27.05 -8.67 8.27
CA ASP A 422 26.11 -9.76 8.09
C ASP A 422 24.83 -9.58 8.91
N PHE A 423 24.90 -9.03 10.13
CA PHE A 423 23.71 -8.63 10.88
C PHE A 423 22.90 -7.57 10.11
N ARG A 424 23.56 -6.50 9.65
CA ARG A 424 22.86 -5.45 8.88
C ARG A 424 22.18 -5.99 7.63
N ARG A 425 22.73 -7.04 7.02
CA ARG A 425 22.24 -7.64 5.78
C ARG A 425 21.16 -8.70 5.96
N ASN A 426 21.23 -9.48 7.04
CA ASN A 426 20.45 -10.71 7.18
C ASN A 426 19.40 -10.61 8.28
N LEU A 427 19.27 -9.46 8.96
CA LEU A 427 18.18 -9.20 9.89
C LEU A 427 16.90 -8.86 9.15
N ILE A 428 15.83 -9.53 9.54
CA ILE A 428 14.52 -9.44 8.90
C ILE A 428 13.46 -9.27 10.00
N VAL A 429 12.41 -8.50 9.70
CA VAL A 429 11.15 -8.55 10.44
C VAL A 429 10.33 -9.65 9.80
N TRP A 430 9.96 -10.64 10.59
CA TRP A 430 9.19 -11.81 10.20
C TRP A 430 7.78 -11.68 10.75
N ASP A 431 6.83 -12.16 9.96
CA ASP A 431 5.47 -12.50 10.33
C ASP A 431 5.46 -14.00 10.70
N ALA A 432 4.94 -14.38 11.86
CA ALA A 432 4.89 -15.80 12.24
C ALA A 432 3.73 -16.55 11.55
N GLY A 433 2.74 -15.84 11.02
CA GLY A 433 1.56 -16.38 10.34
C GLY A 433 0.58 -17.05 11.31
N THR A 434 0.55 -16.66 12.58
CA THR A 434 -0.38 -17.21 13.58
C THR A 434 -1.63 -16.36 13.72
N GLU A 435 -1.52 -15.04 13.61
CA GLU A 435 -2.62 -14.08 13.70
C GLU A 435 -2.57 -13.08 12.54
N ALA A 436 -3.74 -12.76 11.97
CA ALA A 436 -3.85 -11.72 10.97
C ALA A 436 -3.29 -10.40 11.52
N ASN A 437 -2.39 -9.80 10.77
CA ASN A 437 -1.70 -8.58 11.17
C ASN A 437 -2.69 -7.47 11.48
N GLU A 438 -2.54 -6.81 12.64
CA GLU A 438 -3.25 -5.58 12.96
C GLU A 438 -2.32 -4.37 12.83
N VAL A 439 -2.87 -3.14 12.84
CA VAL A 439 -2.03 -1.94 12.78
C VAL A 439 -1.08 -1.90 13.97
N PRO A 440 0.24 -1.88 13.75
CA PRO A 440 1.19 -1.84 14.85
C PRO A 440 0.92 -0.64 15.77
N GLY A 441 0.82 -0.91 17.08
CA GLY A 441 0.61 0.09 18.13
C GLY A 441 -0.83 0.58 18.31
N ALA A 442 -1.75 0.15 17.46
CA ALA A 442 -3.18 0.46 17.58
C ALA A 442 -4.04 -0.80 17.68
N GLY A 443 -3.68 -1.88 16.98
CA GLY A 443 -4.43 -3.14 16.99
C GLY A 443 -4.74 -3.67 18.38
N SER A 444 -5.99 -4.08 18.59
CA SER A 444 -6.52 -4.54 19.88
C SER A 444 -5.93 -5.86 20.38
N ASN A 445 -5.25 -6.62 19.51
CA ASN A 445 -4.58 -7.88 19.79
C ASN A 445 -3.06 -7.76 19.72
N THR A 446 -2.52 -6.55 19.49
CA THR A 446 -1.07 -6.32 19.62
C THR A 446 -0.61 -6.62 21.03
N GLN A 447 0.63 -7.08 21.18
CA GLN A 447 1.20 -7.48 22.47
C GLN A 447 1.03 -6.43 23.58
N SER A 448 1.13 -5.14 23.24
CA SER A 448 0.99 -4.03 24.17
C SER A 448 -0.45 -3.71 24.57
N GLU A 449 -1.43 -4.05 23.74
CA GLU A 449 -2.84 -3.63 23.89
C GLU A 449 -3.81 -4.78 24.17
N GLN A 450 -3.39 -6.03 23.94
CA GLN A 450 -4.25 -7.20 24.08
C GLN A 450 -4.84 -7.40 25.47
N SER A 451 -6.12 -7.74 25.48
CA SER A 451 -6.84 -8.06 26.73
C SER A 451 -6.66 -9.52 27.17
N LEU A 452 -6.36 -10.42 26.21
CA LEU A 452 -6.18 -11.86 26.38
C LEU A 452 -5.18 -12.38 25.34
N ALA A 453 -4.23 -13.20 25.79
CA ALA A 453 -3.30 -13.95 24.94
C ALA A 453 -4.01 -14.76 23.84
N GLY A 454 -3.48 -14.71 22.61
CA GLY A 454 -3.94 -15.47 21.44
C GLY A 454 -5.41 -15.22 21.08
N SER A 455 -5.84 -13.95 21.15
CA SER A 455 -7.24 -13.57 20.90
C SER A 455 -7.49 -12.91 19.54
N GLY A 456 -6.44 -12.70 18.75
CA GLY A 456 -6.52 -12.23 17.38
C GLY A 456 -7.17 -13.23 16.44
N THR A 457 -7.56 -12.73 15.28
CA THR A 457 -8.07 -13.58 14.21
C THR A 457 -6.91 -14.36 13.59
N THR A 458 -7.08 -15.64 13.28
CA THR A 458 -6.04 -16.42 12.60
C THR A 458 -5.64 -15.82 11.26
N ASP A 459 -4.35 -15.87 10.95
CA ASP A 459 -3.83 -15.47 9.65
C ASP A 459 -4.41 -16.36 8.53
N ALA A 460 -4.71 -15.76 7.38
CA ALA A 460 -5.10 -16.47 6.18
C ALA A 460 -3.93 -17.26 5.56
N ASP A 461 -2.70 -16.75 5.70
CA ASP A 461 -1.45 -17.44 5.38
C ASP A 461 -0.78 -17.88 6.69
N ALA A 462 -0.81 -19.18 6.96
CA ALA A 462 -0.32 -19.75 8.22
C ALA A 462 1.20 -19.98 8.25
N THR A 463 1.96 -19.32 7.36
CA THR A 463 3.40 -19.56 7.20
C THR A 463 4.26 -18.45 7.77
N ILE A 464 5.35 -18.83 8.43
CA ILE A 464 6.42 -17.91 8.83
C ILE A 464 7.04 -17.35 7.58
N ARG A 465 6.91 -16.04 7.41
CA ARG A 465 7.36 -15.33 6.21
C ARG A 465 7.93 -13.98 6.61
N PRO A 466 8.80 -13.39 5.80
CA PRO A 466 9.23 -12.03 6.08
C PRO A 466 8.02 -11.07 5.96
N TYR A 467 7.96 -10.08 6.85
CA TYR A 467 6.76 -9.25 7.09
C TYR A 467 6.52 -8.31 5.91
N SER A 468 5.36 -8.43 5.26
CA SER A 468 4.91 -7.54 4.19
C SER A 468 3.40 -7.39 4.25
N GLU A 469 2.93 -6.14 4.32
CA GLU A 469 1.52 -5.81 4.40
C GLU A 469 1.22 -4.60 3.53
N ALA A 470 0.35 -4.75 2.53
CA ALA A 470 -0.08 -3.69 1.62
C ALA A 470 -1.48 -3.14 1.96
N VAL A 471 -2.03 -3.50 3.13
CA VAL A 471 -3.36 -3.08 3.55
C VAL A 471 -3.33 -1.62 4.05
N ASN A 472 -4.12 -0.77 3.40
CA ASN A 472 -4.41 0.58 3.88
C ASN A 472 -5.79 0.60 4.54
N ASP A 473 -5.80 0.62 5.88
CA ASP A 473 -7.03 0.65 6.68
C ASP A 473 -7.78 2.01 6.61
N LEU A 474 -7.22 3.02 5.94
CA LEU A 474 -7.87 4.31 5.70
C LEU A 474 -8.57 4.38 4.34
N GLU A 475 -8.34 3.40 3.46
CA GLU A 475 -8.91 3.39 2.12
C GLU A 475 -10.42 3.13 2.15
N GLY A 476 -11.19 4.00 1.47
CA GLY A 476 -12.63 3.83 1.27
C GLY A 476 -13.48 4.81 2.06
N ALA A 477 -14.81 4.61 2.01
CA ALA A 477 -15.78 5.52 2.60
C ALA A 477 -15.62 5.62 4.13
N GLY A 478 -15.76 6.82 4.68
CA GLY A 478 -15.66 7.03 6.13
C GLY A 478 -14.24 6.85 6.66
N ALA A 479 -13.23 7.14 5.83
CA ALA A 479 -11.81 6.87 6.10
C ALA A 479 -11.59 5.40 6.50
N GLY A 480 -11.91 4.48 5.58
CA GLY A 480 -11.82 3.04 5.84
C GLY A 480 -12.83 2.50 6.86
N GLY A 481 -13.92 3.23 7.08
CA GLY A 481 -14.93 2.89 8.08
C GLY A 481 -14.49 3.15 9.53
N LEU A 482 -13.58 4.10 9.75
CA LEU A 482 -13.19 4.54 11.09
C LEU A 482 -14.15 5.60 11.67
N LEU A 483 -14.75 6.44 10.81
CA LEU A 483 -15.67 7.50 11.22
C LEU A 483 -16.99 7.42 10.46
N GLU A 484 -18.10 7.54 11.19
CA GLU A 484 -19.44 7.65 10.63
C GLU A 484 -20.02 9.03 10.94
N VAL A 485 -20.66 9.66 9.95
CA VAL A 485 -21.41 10.91 10.13
C VAL A 485 -22.84 10.67 9.68
N THR A 486 -23.78 10.78 10.61
CA THR A 486 -25.22 10.58 10.37
C THR A 486 -25.96 11.90 10.51
N VAL A 487 -27.03 12.05 9.73
CA VAL A 487 -27.85 13.26 9.73
C VAL A 487 -29.32 12.88 9.86
N VAL A 488 -30.00 13.46 10.84
CA VAL A 488 -31.44 13.28 11.04
C VAL A 488 -32.15 14.63 11.11
N ASP A 489 -33.44 14.64 10.76
CA ASP A 489 -34.28 15.83 10.92
C ASP A 489 -34.28 16.28 12.40
N GLY A 490 -33.92 17.54 12.62
CA GLY A 490 -33.90 18.16 13.94
C GLY A 490 -35.29 18.50 14.49
N ALA A 491 -35.31 19.17 15.64
CA ALA A 491 -36.56 19.48 16.34
C ALA A 491 -37.45 20.48 15.58
N ALA A 492 -36.86 21.44 14.86
CA ALA A 492 -37.59 22.38 14.01
C ALA A 492 -37.50 22.01 12.52
N PRO A 493 -38.51 22.41 11.71
CA PRO A 493 -38.43 22.23 10.25
C PRO A 493 -37.22 22.95 9.67
N GLY A 494 -36.36 22.21 8.94
CA GLY A 494 -35.13 22.73 8.34
C GLY A 494 -33.93 22.74 9.28
N GLU A 495 -34.05 22.21 10.50
CA GLU A 495 -32.91 21.87 11.35
C GLU A 495 -32.48 20.43 11.07
N TYR A 496 -31.17 20.16 11.21
CA TYR A 496 -30.61 18.82 11.18
C TYR A 496 -29.75 18.59 12.42
N ASP A 497 -29.93 17.44 13.07
CA ASP A 497 -28.98 16.95 14.07
C ASP A 497 -27.95 16.08 13.34
N VAL A 498 -26.69 16.50 13.43
CA VAL A 498 -25.52 15.82 12.84
C VAL A 498 -24.79 15.10 13.96
N THR A 499 -24.67 13.79 13.84
CA THR A 499 -23.91 12.95 14.78
C THR A 499 -22.65 12.45 14.11
N ILE A 500 -21.51 12.66 14.77
CA ILE A 500 -20.21 12.14 14.36
C ILE A 500 -19.86 11.03 15.35
N GLU A 501 -19.63 9.82 14.87
CA GLU A 501 -19.30 8.64 15.67
C GLU A 501 -17.97 8.03 15.22
N ASN A 502 -17.09 7.77 16.17
CA ASN A 502 -15.88 7.00 15.95
C ASN A 502 -16.23 5.51 16.05
N ILE A 503 -16.26 4.82 14.91
CA ILE A 503 -16.59 3.39 14.80
C ILE A 503 -15.35 2.49 14.65
N SER A 504 -14.15 3.07 14.78
CA SER A 504 -12.86 2.37 14.62
C SER A 504 -12.68 1.17 15.56
N GLY A 505 -13.36 1.15 16.71
CA GLY A 505 -13.27 0.08 17.71
C GLY A 505 -13.73 -1.31 17.24
N ALA A 506 -14.35 -1.40 16.06
CA ALA A 506 -14.72 -2.66 15.42
C ALA A 506 -13.77 -3.08 14.28
N THR A 507 -12.69 -2.33 14.07
CA THR A 507 -11.71 -2.55 12.98
C THR A 507 -10.38 -3.08 13.53
N ALA A 508 -9.47 -3.48 12.63
CA ALA A 508 -8.09 -3.82 12.96
C ALA A 508 -7.22 -2.59 13.27
N PHE A 509 -7.78 -1.38 13.15
CA PHE A 509 -7.14 -0.11 13.48
C PHE A 509 -8.06 0.73 14.41
N PRO A 510 -8.26 0.32 15.66
CA PRO A 510 -8.96 1.19 16.60
C PRO A 510 -8.09 2.42 16.87
N ALA A 511 -8.67 3.60 16.64
CA ALA A 511 -7.98 4.88 16.70
C ALA A 511 -8.83 5.90 17.47
N ASP A 512 -8.17 6.91 18.02
CA ASP A 512 -8.83 8.08 18.56
C ASP A 512 -8.85 9.18 17.48
N PHE A 513 -9.78 10.12 17.58
CA PHE A 513 -9.72 11.35 16.80
C PHE A 513 -9.47 12.55 17.70
N SER A 514 -8.78 13.57 17.19
CA SER A 514 -8.69 14.88 17.86
C SER A 514 -10.08 15.44 18.16
N PRO A 515 -10.21 16.47 19.01
CA PRO A 515 -11.47 17.19 19.13
C PRO A 515 -11.97 17.61 17.74
N VAL A 516 -13.21 17.24 17.43
CA VAL A 516 -13.73 17.41 16.07
C VAL A 516 -14.09 18.88 15.86
N LEU A 517 -13.42 19.51 14.89
CA LEU A 517 -13.80 20.82 14.38
C LEU A 517 -14.94 20.65 13.38
N TRP A 518 -15.96 21.50 13.47
CA TRP A 518 -17.00 21.61 12.45
C TRP A 518 -17.32 23.07 12.17
N ALA A 519 -17.73 23.35 10.94
CA ALA A 519 -18.13 24.68 10.51
C ALA A 519 -19.28 24.63 9.49
N VAL A 520 -20.17 25.61 9.60
CA VAL A 520 -21.23 25.87 8.64
C VAL A 520 -20.97 27.23 7.98
N HIS A 521 -20.88 27.24 6.66
CA HIS A 521 -20.41 28.39 5.89
C HIS A 521 -21.03 28.46 4.49
N ASP A 522 -20.71 29.51 3.74
CA ASP A 522 -21.06 29.64 2.33
C ASP A 522 -19.96 29.06 1.40
N ASP A 523 -20.21 29.06 0.09
CA ASP A 523 -19.30 28.50 -0.92
C ASP A 523 -17.97 29.27 -1.08
N SER A 524 -17.74 30.37 -0.34
CA SER A 524 -16.50 31.14 -0.41
C SER A 524 -15.41 30.68 0.56
N VAL A 525 -15.74 29.76 1.48
CA VAL A 525 -14.83 29.24 2.49
C VAL A 525 -14.40 27.82 2.13
N SER A 526 -13.12 27.53 2.31
CA SER A 526 -12.51 26.21 2.20
C SER A 526 -11.60 25.99 3.41
N LEU A 527 -11.62 24.81 4.02
CA LEU A 527 -10.67 24.43 5.07
C LEU A 527 -9.26 24.24 4.50
N PHE A 528 -9.19 23.67 3.29
CA PHE A 528 -7.96 23.45 2.53
C PHE A 528 -8.28 23.32 1.04
N ASP A 529 -7.26 23.39 0.19
CA ASP A 529 -7.38 23.05 -1.22
C ASP A 529 -6.49 21.84 -1.48
N ALA A 530 -7.02 20.80 -2.14
CA ALA A 530 -6.20 19.66 -2.55
C ALA A 530 -5.09 20.13 -3.50
N ASP A 531 -3.93 19.46 -3.44
CA ASP A 531 -2.71 19.80 -4.18
C ASP A 531 -2.14 21.18 -3.86
N MET A 532 -2.55 21.78 -2.74
CA MET A 532 -2.03 23.04 -2.23
C MET A 532 -1.43 22.84 -0.84
N PRO A 533 -0.49 23.70 -0.42
CA PRO A 533 0.08 23.59 0.91
C PRO A 533 -0.94 23.77 2.02
N ALA A 534 -0.83 22.96 3.07
CA ALA A 534 -1.61 23.13 4.30
C ALA A 534 -1.41 24.55 4.87
N SER A 535 -2.48 25.09 5.47
CA SER A 535 -2.32 26.29 6.30
C SER A 535 -1.57 25.91 7.59
N PRO A 536 -0.85 26.85 8.23
CA PRO A 536 -0.25 26.57 9.54
C PRO A 536 -1.26 26.12 10.60
N SER A 537 -2.53 26.53 10.48
CA SER A 537 -3.61 26.11 11.36
C SER A 537 -4.13 24.71 11.08
N LEU A 538 -4.08 24.25 9.83
CA LEU A 538 -4.39 22.86 9.47
C LEU A 538 -3.25 21.92 9.88
N GLU A 539 -2.00 22.34 9.69
CA GLU A 539 -0.79 21.63 10.16
C GLU A 539 -0.90 21.31 11.66
N MET A 540 -1.21 22.31 12.51
CA MET A 540 -1.41 22.06 13.95
C MET A 540 -2.59 21.14 14.28
N LEU A 541 -3.68 21.17 13.48
CA LEU A 541 -4.76 20.20 13.67
C LEU A 541 -4.28 18.79 13.33
N ALA A 542 -3.60 18.65 12.20
CA ALA A 542 -3.22 17.39 11.59
C ALA A 542 -2.04 16.71 12.29
N GLU A 543 -1.08 17.46 12.83
CA GLU A 543 0.13 16.94 13.51
C GLU A 543 0.00 16.91 15.03
N ASP A 544 -0.66 17.91 15.61
CA ASP A 544 -0.66 18.14 17.06
C ASP A 544 -2.02 17.85 17.71
N ALA A 545 -2.99 17.36 16.94
CA ALA A 545 -4.37 17.17 17.35
C ALA A 545 -5.02 18.45 17.95
N ASP A 546 -4.55 19.65 17.57
CA ASP A 546 -5.01 20.93 18.10
C ASP A 546 -5.80 21.75 17.05
N PRO A 547 -7.15 21.69 17.06
CA PRO A 547 -7.97 22.47 16.14
C PRO A 547 -8.11 23.95 16.52
N THR A 548 -7.53 24.42 17.62
CA THR A 548 -7.83 25.75 18.20
C THR A 548 -7.53 26.89 17.24
N ALA A 549 -6.40 26.84 16.54
CA ALA A 549 -6.04 27.90 15.61
C ALA A 549 -6.88 27.87 14.34
N LEU A 550 -7.24 26.67 13.86
CA LEU A 550 -8.14 26.53 12.70
C LEU A 550 -9.54 27.06 13.03
N LEU A 551 -10.02 26.83 14.27
CA LEU A 551 -11.25 27.44 14.77
C LEU A 551 -11.16 28.97 14.80
N ASP A 552 -10.04 29.53 15.28
CA ASP A 552 -9.84 30.99 15.32
C ASP A 552 -9.80 31.61 13.91
N ASP A 553 -9.17 30.94 12.94
CA ASP A 553 -9.14 31.36 11.54
C ASP A 553 -10.55 31.40 10.95
N LEU A 554 -11.34 30.32 11.13
CA LEU A 554 -12.72 30.25 10.66
C LEU A 554 -13.63 31.28 11.33
N GLY A 555 -13.47 31.52 12.64
CA GLY A 555 -14.22 32.55 13.35
C GLY A 555 -13.94 33.98 12.87
N GLY A 556 -12.84 34.19 12.14
CA GLY A 556 -12.47 35.45 11.51
C GLY A 556 -13.01 35.65 10.09
N GLU A 557 -13.51 34.59 9.44
CA GLU A 557 -13.88 34.61 8.03
C GLU A 557 -15.32 35.05 7.77
N ALA A 558 -15.52 35.87 6.74
CA ALA A 558 -16.81 36.52 6.49
C ALA A 558 -17.91 35.57 6.01
N GLY A 559 -17.53 34.44 5.42
CA GLY A 559 -18.44 33.41 4.91
C GLY A 559 -18.81 32.33 5.93
N VAL A 560 -18.26 32.36 7.15
CA VAL A 560 -18.55 31.39 8.21
C VAL A 560 -19.74 31.89 9.06
N VAL A 561 -20.76 31.05 9.21
CA VAL A 561 -21.94 31.34 10.04
C VAL A 561 -21.70 30.85 11.46
N GLU A 562 -21.16 29.64 11.59
CA GLU A 562 -20.85 29.02 12.87
C GLU A 562 -19.66 28.08 12.70
N ALA A 563 -18.76 28.07 13.68
CA ALA A 563 -17.69 27.09 13.79
C ALA A 563 -17.49 26.77 15.27
N ALA A 564 -17.26 25.51 15.57
CA ALA A 564 -17.00 25.04 16.93
C ALA A 564 -16.15 23.77 16.91
N VAL A 565 -15.69 23.38 18.10
CA VAL A 565 -14.93 22.17 18.35
C VAL A 565 -15.62 21.40 19.47
N ASP A 566 -15.61 20.08 19.42
CA ASP A 566 -16.10 19.22 20.52
C ASP A 566 -15.30 19.42 21.83
N ASP A 567 -15.85 19.00 22.96
CA ASP A 567 -15.29 19.20 24.30
C ASP A 567 -13.99 18.38 24.55
N GLY A 568 -13.59 17.48 23.64
CA GLY A 568 -12.36 16.71 23.72
C GLY A 568 -12.17 15.69 22.59
N PRO A 569 -11.10 14.88 22.65
CA PRO A 569 -10.85 13.81 21.68
C PRO A 569 -12.00 12.81 21.61
N LEU A 570 -12.31 12.34 20.40
CA LEU A 570 -13.36 11.38 20.13
C LEU A 570 -12.76 9.97 20.09
N GLY A 571 -12.74 9.30 21.24
CA GLY A 571 -12.20 7.93 21.34
C GLY A 571 -13.09 6.85 20.73
N ALA A 572 -12.58 5.63 20.61
CA ALA A 572 -13.30 4.53 19.97
C ALA A 572 -14.71 4.28 20.55
N ASN A 573 -15.72 4.18 19.68
CA ASN A 573 -17.16 4.06 19.98
C ASN A 573 -17.78 5.29 20.69
N ALA A 574 -17.08 6.42 20.75
CA ALA A 574 -17.66 7.68 21.21
C ALA A 574 -18.35 8.42 20.06
N SER A 575 -19.35 9.23 20.41
CA SER A 575 -20.09 10.06 19.46
C SER A 575 -20.32 11.46 20.02
N PHE A 576 -20.31 12.46 19.14
CA PHE A 576 -20.71 13.83 19.42
C PHE A 576 -21.86 14.24 18.51
N THR A 577 -22.70 15.20 18.93
CA THR A 577 -23.85 15.66 18.13
C THR A 577 -24.04 17.16 18.25
N PHE A 578 -24.28 17.81 17.11
CA PHE A 578 -24.58 19.23 17.01
C PHE A 578 -25.76 19.45 16.05
N THR A 579 -26.40 20.62 16.13
CA THR A 579 -27.56 20.97 15.31
C THR A 579 -27.17 22.08 14.34
N ILE A 580 -27.54 21.92 13.06
CA ILE A 580 -27.34 22.94 12.02
C ILE A 580 -28.68 23.37 11.43
N THR A 581 -28.72 24.58 10.84
CA THR A 581 -29.88 25.10 10.09
C THR A 581 -29.41 25.62 8.74
N PRO A 582 -29.54 24.84 7.66
CA PRO A 582 -29.06 25.27 6.35
C PRO A 582 -29.84 26.44 5.78
N ASP A 583 -29.11 27.40 5.21
CA ASP A 583 -29.66 28.48 4.40
C ASP A 583 -28.62 28.98 3.39
N ALA A 584 -28.94 30.00 2.60
CA ALA A 584 -28.04 30.50 1.56
C ALA A 584 -26.70 31.09 2.07
N THR A 585 -26.59 31.38 3.38
CA THR A 585 -25.33 31.77 4.04
C THR A 585 -24.67 30.61 4.79
N ALA A 586 -25.44 29.56 5.08
CA ALA A 586 -25.06 28.31 5.74
C ALA A 586 -25.25 27.13 4.76
N SER A 587 -24.66 27.22 3.57
CA SER A 587 -24.89 26.29 2.46
C SER A 587 -23.95 25.09 2.45
N ARG A 588 -22.90 25.12 3.26
CA ARG A 588 -21.87 24.08 3.35
C ARG A 588 -21.67 23.61 4.79
N LEU A 589 -21.35 22.32 4.94
CA LEU A 589 -20.85 21.74 6.19
C LEU A 589 -19.45 21.18 5.97
N SER A 590 -18.51 21.64 6.79
CA SER A 590 -17.14 21.11 6.85
C SER A 590 -16.86 20.54 8.23
N ILE A 591 -16.05 19.48 8.27
CA ILE A 591 -15.50 18.90 9.50
C ILE A 591 -14.00 18.65 9.31
N ALA A 592 -13.24 18.65 10.40
CA ALA A 592 -11.85 18.22 10.44
C ALA A 592 -11.50 17.61 11.80
N ALA A 593 -10.82 16.47 11.80
CA ALA A 593 -10.23 15.87 12.99
C ALA A 593 -9.00 15.05 12.63
N MET A 594 -7.91 15.15 13.38
CA MET A 594 -6.73 14.29 13.20
C MET A 594 -7.05 12.87 13.64
N LEU A 595 -6.52 11.89 12.90
CA LEU A 595 -6.47 10.49 13.29
C LEU A 595 -5.30 10.28 14.27
N ILE A 596 -5.54 9.65 15.41
CA ILE A 596 -4.53 9.46 16.46
C ILE A 596 -4.36 7.97 16.76
N PRO A 597 -3.14 7.41 16.69
CA PRO A 597 -1.89 8.06 16.26
C PRO A 597 -1.74 8.19 14.74
N SER A 598 -1.21 9.32 14.28
CA SER A 598 -0.69 9.53 12.92
C SER A 598 0.33 10.67 12.93
N ASN A 599 1.04 10.87 11.83
CA ASN A 599 1.96 11.99 11.64
C ASN A 599 1.17 13.24 11.30
N ASP A 600 0.47 13.24 10.17
CA ASP A 600 -0.32 14.40 9.71
C ASP A 600 -1.64 14.01 9.02
N THR A 601 -2.19 12.85 9.39
CA THR A 601 -3.42 12.32 8.82
C THR A 601 -4.65 12.88 9.52
N PHE A 602 -5.61 13.39 8.76
CA PHE A 602 -6.88 13.91 9.27
C PHE A 602 -8.08 13.49 8.41
N VAL A 603 -9.27 13.47 9.00
CA VAL A 603 -10.52 13.16 8.31
C VAL A 603 -11.31 14.42 8.01
N SER A 604 -11.91 14.49 6.82
CA SER A 604 -12.70 15.65 6.40
C SER A 604 -13.75 15.29 5.34
N LEU A 605 -14.72 16.18 5.16
CA LEU A 605 -15.75 16.15 4.11
C LEU A 605 -15.26 16.82 2.80
N GLY A 606 -13.94 16.81 2.57
CA GLY A 606 -13.25 17.57 1.55
C GLY A 606 -13.06 19.05 1.90
N GLY A 607 -12.18 19.73 1.16
CA GLY A 607 -11.76 21.09 1.46
C GLY A 607 -12.90 22.10 1.60
N THR A 608 -13.87 22.07 0.69
CA THR A 608 -15.03 22.99 0.72
C THR A 608 -16.22 22.46 1.53
N GLY A 609 -16.11 21.28 2.11
CA GLY A 609 -17.22 20.55 2.71
C GLY A 609 -18.29 20.09 1.72
N ILE A 610 -19.37 19.51 2.26
CA ILE A 610 -20.55 19.10 1.47
C ILE A 610 -21.56 20.23 1.31
N SER A 611 -22.35 20.21 0.23
CA SER A 611 -23.52 21.09 0.11
C SER A 611 -24.64 20.63 1.03
N LEU A 612 -25.28 21.58 1.69
CA LEU A 612 -26.49 21.38 2.50
C LEU A 612 -27.76 21.72 1.72
N LEU A 613 -27.62 22.38 0.56
CA LEU A 613 -28.70 22.82 -0.31
C LEU A 613 -28.62 22.19 -1.71
N ASP A 614 -29.77 22.07 -2.37
CA ASP A 614 -29.89 21.74 -3.79
C ASP A 614 -29.62 22.94 -4.72
N ASP A 615 -29.66 22.70 -6.04
CA ASP A 615 -29.45 23.72 -7.08
C ASP A 615 -30.51 24.85 -7.07
N GLU A 616 -31.66 24.59 -6.45
CA GLU A 616 -32.74 25.56 -6.26
C GLU A 616 -32.60 26.37 -4.96
N GLY A 617 -31.63 26.02 -4.10
CA GLY A 617 -31.35 26.66 -2.81
C GLY A 617 -32.24 26.17 -1.67
N GLU A 618 -32.91 25.03 -1.82
CA GLU A 618 -33.69 24.38 -0.77
C GLU A 618 -32.82 23.36 -0.02
N PRO A 619 -33.03 23.15 1.31
CA PRO A 619 -32.26 22.16 2.06
C PRO A 619 -32.41 20.74 1.49
N LEU A 620 -31.28 20.05 1.32
CA LEU A 620 -31.26 18.63 0.96
C LEU A 620 -31.92 17.81 2.06
N THR A 621 -32.61 16.73 1.71
CA THR A 621 -33.17 15.78 2.69
C THR A 621 -32.05 15.04 3.41
N ALA A 622 -32.29 14.58 4.65
CA ALA A 622 -31.34 13.74 5.40
C ALA A 622 -30.71 12.61 4.56
N ALA A 623 -31.52 11.85 3.79
CA ALA A 623 -31.00 10.77 2.93
C ALA A 623 -30.02 11.25 1.83
N LEU A 624 -30.23 12.44 1.28
CA LEU A 624 -29.31 13.01 0.28
C LEU A 624 -28.04 13.57 0.94
N LEU A 625 -28.14 14.02 2.19
CA LEU A 625 -26.98 14.42 2.98
C LEU A 625 -26.14 13.20 3.36
N GLU A 626 -26.75 12.09 3.76
CA GLU A 626 -26.07 10.81 4.00
C GLU A 626 -25.30 10.35 2.76
N ASP A 627 -25.93 10.39 1.57
CA ASP A 627 -25.26 10.07 0.30
C ASP A 627 -24.07 11.01 0.02
N ALA A 628 -24.23 12.32 0.26
CA ALA A 628 -23.18 13.31 0.05
C ALA A 628 -22.01 13.14 1.04
N ILE A 629 -22.31 12.85 2.31
CA ILE A 629 -21.34 12.54 3.36
C ILE A 629 -20.56 11.29 2.99
N SER A 630 -21.25 10.21 2.65
CA SER A 630 -20.60 8.95 2.29
C SER A 630 -19.67 9.09 1.08
N ALA A 631 -19.97 10.03 0.17
CA ALA A 631 -19.14 10.31 -1.00
C ALA A 631 -17.95 11.24 -0.70
N ALA A 632 -18.03 12.07 0.34
CA ALA A 632 -17.06 13.12 0.64
C ALA A 632 -16.16 12.82 1.84
N LEU A 633 -16.63 12.02 2.80
CA LEU A 633 -15.90 11.70 4.02
C LEU A 633 -14.74 10.74 3.72
N GLY A 634 -13.52 11.23 3.89
CA GLY A 634 -12.29 10.47 3.71
C GLY A 634 -11.16 10.98 4.60
N ALA A 635 -10.08 10.20 4.67
CA ALA A 635 -8.83 10.59 5.30
C ALA A 635 -7.91 11.31 4.30
N TRP A 636 -7.18 12.28 4.79
CA TRP A 636 -6.34 13.22 4.07
C TRP A 636 -5.00 13.34 4.79
N GLU A 637 -3.92 13.50 4.04
CA GLU A 637 -2.61 13.89 4.58
C GLU A 637 -2.46 15.40 4.44
N ALA A 638 -1.93 16.08 5.46
CA ALA A 638 -1.65 17.52 5.38
C ALA A 638 -0.44 17.84 4.49
N GLY A 639 0.45 16.86 4.30
CA GLY A 639 1.64 17.00 3.47
C GLY A 639 2.82 17.62 4.22
N THR A 640 2.72 17.77 5.54
CA THR A 640 3.62 18.61 6.34
C THR A 640 4.63 17.78 7.12
N GLU A 641 4.30 16.52 7.46
CA GLU A 641 5.17 15.61 8.20
C GLU A 641 5.36 14.26 7.49
N ALA A 642 6.58 13.74 7.48
CA ALA A 642 6.91 12.46 6.85
C ALA A 642 6.31 11.30 7.65
N ASN A 643 5.50 10.50 6.97
CA ASN A 643 4.84 9.36 7.56
C ASN A 643 5.82 8.33 8.17
N GLN A 644 5.46 7.83 9.34
CA GLN A 644 6.18 6.82 10.11
C GLN A 644 5.34 5.56 10.30
N ALA A 645 5.99 4.49 10.74
CA ALA A 645 5.38 3.17 10.78
C ALA A 645 4.12 3.08 11.65
N GLY A 646 3.00 2.68 11.04
CA GLY A 646 1.70 2.44 11.68
C GLY A 646 1.34 3.50 12.69
N ALA A 647 0.94 3.07 13.89
CA ALA A 647 0.67 3.93 15.04
C ALA A 647 1.83 3.94 16.07
N ILE A 648 3.05 3.65 15.61
CA ILE A 648 4.26 3.47 16.43
C ILE A 648 5.39 4.42 16.07
N GLY A 649 5.15 5.39 15.17
CA GLY A 649 6.09 6.45 14.87
C GLY A 649 6.42 7.27 16.11
N ARG A 650 7.70 7.60 16.31
CA ARG A 650 8.12 8.40 17.48
C ARG A 650 7.72 9.87 17.40
N ASP A 651 7.41 10.35 16.19
CA ASP A 651 7.09 11.74 15.87
C ASP A 651 5.56 11.92 15.69
N GLN A 652 4.78 10.83 15.82
CA GLN A 652 3.31 10.86 15.82
C GLN A 652 2.73 11.35 17.15
N GLU A 653 1.62 12.07 17.17
CA GLU A 653 0.83 12.29 18.40
C GLU A 653 0.27 10.94 18.91
N PRO A 654 0.36 10.59 20.21
CA PRO A 654 0.87 11.38 21.34
C PRO A 654 2.32 11.08 21.74
N ARG A 655 3.09 10.44 20.87
CA ARG A 655 4.47 9.98 21.13
C ARG A 655 5.52 11.05 20.86
N GLN A 656 5.19 12.05 20.04
CA GLN A 656 6.07 13.15 19.67
C GLN A 656 6.71 13.84 20.87
N ALA A 657 7.95 14.29 20.69
CA ALA A 657 8.70 14.97 21.74
C ALA A 657 8.10 16.34 22.13
N GLY A 658 7.28 16.90 21.24
CA GLY A 658 6.50 18.13 21.36
C GLY A 658 5.99 18.55 19.99
N ASP A 659 5.16 19.59 19.97
CA ASP A 659 4.45 20.04 18.76
C ASP A 659 5.38 20.24 17.55
N ASN A 660 4.87 19.88 16.37
CA ASN A 660 5.57 20.00 15.06
C ASN A 660 6.95 19.31 15.09
N THR A 661 7.03 18.14 15.72
CA THR A 661 8.22 17.27 15.65
C THR A 661 8.07 16.33 14.49
N GLY A 662 9.07 16.26 13.61
CA GLY A 662 9.03 15.37 12.46
C GLY A 662 9.99 15.81 11.36
N ALA A 663 10.20 14.97 10.36
CA ALA A 663 10.84 15.39 9.13
C ALA A 663 9.76 15.88 8.16
N ASN A 664 10.01 16.93 7.37
CA ASN A 664 9.03 17.38 6.38
C ASN A 664 8.90 16.37 5.24
N GLU A 665 7.67 16.18 4.75
CA GLU A 665 7.30 15.25 3.67
C GLU A 665 7.74 15.71 2.25
N GLY A 666 8.37 16.87 2.15
CA GLY A 666 9.06 17.35 0.93
C GLY A 666 8.16 18.04 -0.10
N ASN A 667 6.98 17.50 -0.43
CA ASN A 667 6.05 18.13 -1.39
C ASN A 667 5.18 19.22 -0.73
N GLY A 668 4.86 19.09 0.56
CA GLY A 668 4.11 20.08 1.32
C GLY A 668 2.61 20.13 1.02
N LEU A 669 2.03 19.20 0.25
CA LEU A 669 0.70 19.35 -0.35
C LEU A 669 -0.36 18.48 0.32
N VAL A 670 -1.54 19.07 0.57
CA VAL A 670 -2.70 18.33 1.10
C VAL A 670 -3.28 17.40 0.03
N ARG A 671 -3.47 16.13 0.38
CA ARG A 671 -3.95 15.08 -0.55
C ARG A 671 -4.75 13.99 0.16
N GLY A 672 -5.45 13.15 -0.60
CA GLY A 672 -6.18 12.02 -0.02
C GLY A 672 -5.23 10.93 0.46
N SER A 673 -5.47 10.35 1.64
CA SER A 673 -4.65 9.25 2.22
C SER A 673 -4.64 7.95 1.40
N SER A 674 -5.51 7.83 0.40
CA SER A 674 -5.46 6.75 -0.59
C SER A 674 -4.44 7.02 -1.72
N GLU A 675 -3.78 8.17 -1.73
CA GLU A 675 -2.84 8.61 -2.75
C GLU A 675 -1.42 8.71 -2.16
N ASP A 676 -0.57 7.75 -2.53
CA ASP A 676 0.90 7.77 -2.46
C ASP A 676 1.49 8.43 -1.18
N ASP A 677 1.39 7.77 -0.02
CA ASP A 677 2.35 8.02 1.07
C ASP A 677 2.70 6.74 1.82
N LEU A 678 3.98 6.39 1.79
CA LEU A 678 4.47 5.07 2.12
C LEU A 678 5.32 5.17 3.39
N ILE A 679 4.99 4.40 4.43
CA ILE A 679 5.92 4.10 5.55
C ILE A 679 7.28 3.60 5.03
N TRP A 680 7.27 3.06 3.81
CA TRP A 680 8.40 2.51 3.08
C TRP A 680 8.61 3.20 1.73
N ALA A 681 8.70 4.53 1.68
CA ALA A 681 8.73 5.21 0.40
C ALA A 681 10.01 4.98 -0.40
N TRP A 682 9.85 4.35 -1.58
CA TRP A 682 10.50 4.93 -2.75
C TRP A 682 10.02 6.38 -2.88
N PRO A 683 10.91 7.36 -3.13
CA PRO A 683 10.46 8.66 -3.61
C PRO A 683 9.50 8.49 -4.79
N ASP A 684 8.54 9.40 -4.94
CA ASP A 684 7.62 9.38 -6.08
C ASP A 684 8.39 9.23 -7.39
N ALA A 685 7.78 8.58 -8.37
CA ALA A 685 8.44 8.32 -9.64
C ALA A 685 8.98 9.60 -10.30
N ASP A 686 8.29 10.74 -10.13
CA ASP A 686 8.69 12.06 -10.63
C ASP A 686 9.77 12.76 -9.79
N GLN A 687 10.11 12.22 -8.62
CA GLN A 687 11.29 12.58 -7.82
C GLN A 687 12.51 11.72 -8.18
N LEU A 688 12.29 10.54 -8.77
CA LEU A 688 13.35 9.62 -9.21
C LEU A 688 13.77 9.86 -10.66
N VAL A 689 12.81 10.02 -11.56
CA VAL A 689 13.05 10.11 -13.01
C VAL A 689 12.18 11.18 -13.65
N ARG A 690 12.79 12.00 -14.50
CA ARG A 690 12.07 12.90 -15.40
C ARG A 690 11.98 12.29 -16.79
N VAL A 691 10.78 12.16 -17.34
CA VAL A 691 10.59 11.69 -18.72
C VAL A 691 9.81 12.71 -19.55
N THR A 692 10.45 13.22 -20.61
CA THR A 692 9.80 14.12 -21.56
C THR A 692 9.64 13.45 -22.92
N ILE A 693 8.47 13.65 -23.54
CA ILE A 693 8.16 13.17 -24.89
C ILE A 693 7.88 14.40 -25.75
N ALA A 694 8.57 14.52 -26.87
CA ALA A 694 8.36 15.61 -27.83
C ALA A 694 8.25 15.07 -29.26
N PRO A 695 7.26 15.48 -30.05
CA PRO A 695 7.27 15.22 -31.48
C PRO A 695 8.44 15.98 -32.12
N THR A 696 9.22 15.31 -32.97
CA THR A 696 10.31 15.97 -33.70
C THR A 696 9.74 16.82 -34.84
N ALA A 697 10.32 17.99 -35.07
CA ALA A 697 9.90 18.83 -36.18
C ALA A 697 10.35 18.18 -37.51
N ARG A 698 9.39 17.84 -38.38
CA ARG A 698 9.66 17.38 -39.75
C ARG A 698 10.39 18.42 -40.61
#